data_AF-A0A1I7V282-F1
#
_entry.id   AF-A0A1I7V282-F1
#
_cell.length_a   1.000
_cell.length_b   1.000
_cell.length_c   1.000
_cell.angle_alpha   90.00
_cell.angle_beta   90.00
_cell.angle_gamma   90.00
#
_symmetry.space_group_name_H-M   'P 1'
#
loop_
_entity.id
_entity.type
_entity.pdbx_description
1 polymer ?
#
loop_
_entity_poly.entity_id
_entity_poly.type
_entity_poly.pdbx_seq_one_letter_code
_entity_poly.pdbx_strand_id
1 'polypeptide(L)'
;MKLALLLFLIGFADSCLRVQSVKDLIPVPNSLCPPIKLLDQQGVQTYLYGSYLKNMQIWKPTIGFSTEYNWLFNVMCSEVPGASSFYTVMFRKDQNPIYINRVVNNVNTFNQQPIWMNSLRCDQVTDGSYQWIYYDRPQEDLSFACIADVDSCKCPPINGEMGVRLEERYPSDECSMYYASCSQQVDPLMPLIYATVESRKQVIHSADFITQLGLTFYEDLLCVKTSESTFQWHYSNLALDDVTIGCNTIENEFGSDIYCGCGAYLPISSYEQVAARDRKKQYVGAVVQPQSYKPGCQFDFTCENGIAVVFSDNYDPIEKPSQLFFKCVNNPLSEYSEMWLVDGIRLINPAGACLKIIPSVSEPSCLCPPIKLLDQFDIENNEDGNYLKNRQTWQPIIYMESCYFNVLCLPVPGVSSYYTVMFRSNGSPLYINRVVNNQSTFVEQPRSIGDMKCDQDTDGTYKWFFHDYPITDMSFACQADVESCNCPSVVGISNHAVLLETRYPGAPDQCSLYDAYCEYEGQLPFLYSNNITINTGAVAKTFYEDLTCIKETSGYFWYFFNQKLENFKVGCDTIENAFGSGEVCYCGAFPLITSARELWSLDPQYFTASIGTYSFQPSCQFHMTCEEGFFAVVFSSNYKSLRVADGIPIKCTYNPLSNYLRMWVVNGVRVLNPVGACVKTH
;
A
#
# COMPACT_ATOMS: atom_id res chain seq x y z
N MET A 1 7.13 38.27 -34.72
CA MET A 1 6.16 37.33 -34.13
C MET A 1 4.81 37.95 -33.77
N LYS A 2 4.70 38.99 -32.91
CA LYS A 2 3.40 39.61 -32.56
C LYS A 2 2.57 40.12 -33.76
N LEU A 3 3.23 40.52 -34.85
CA LEU A 3 2.55 40.96 -36.08
C LEU A 3 2.07 39.79 -36.97
N ALA A 4 2.70 38.61 -36.88
CA ALA A 4 2.31 37.42 -37.65
C ALA A 4 1.08 36.73 -37.07
N LEU A 5 0.94 36.71 -35.73
CA LEU A 5 -0.26 36.23 -35.04
C LEU A 5 -1.48 37.12 -35.36
N LEU A 6 -1.25 38.43 -35.52
CA LEU A 6 -2.30 39.38 -35.88
C LEU A 6 -2.76 39.21 -37.34
N LEU A 7 -1.84 38.86 -38.26
CA LEU A 7 -2.16 38.62 -39.67
C LEU A 7 -2.83 37.26 -39.90
N PHE A 8 -2.54 36.24 -39.08
CA PHE A 8 -3.24 34.95 -39.11
C PHE A 8 -4.72 35.08 -38.69
N LEU A 9 -5.02 35.97 -37.73
CA LEU A 9 -6.40 36.25 -37.29
C LEU A 9 -7.24 37.02 -38.34
N ILE A 10 -6.61 37.70 -39.30
CA ILE A 10 -7.31 38.46 -40.35
C ILE A 10 -7.63 37.58 -41.57
N GLY A 11 -6.95 36.44 -41.74
CA GLY A 11 -7.18 35.50 -42.84
C GLY A 11 -8.45 34.63 -42.73
N PHE A 12 -9.09 34.58 -41.55
CA PHE A 12 -10.33 33.83 -41.29
C PHE A 12 -11.56 34.75 -41.27
N ALA A 13 -11.65 35.70 -42.19
CA ALA A 13 -12.77 36.65 -42.28
C ALA A 13 -14.14 36.02 -42.66
N ASP A 14 -14.20 34.70 -42.85
CA ASP A 14 -15.45 33.94 -43.07
C ASP A 14 -15.85 33.01 -41.90
N SER A 15 -15.25 33.14 -40.71
CA SER A 15 -15.58 32.27 -39.57
C SER A 15 -15.90 33.04 -38.29
N CYS A 16 -17.16 32.92 -37.87
CA CYS A 16 -17.75 33.58 -36.71
C CYS A 16 -17.21 33.04 -35.36
N LEU A 17 -16.05 33.53 -34.90
CA LEU A 17 -15.43 33.09 -33.64
C LEU A 17 -14.93 34.26 -32.79
N ARG A 18 -15.26 34.26 -31.49
CA ARG A 18 -14.78 35.27 -30.51
C ARG A 18 -13.76 34.62 -29.58
N VAL A 19 -12.55 35.18 -29.54
CA VAL A 19 -11.39 34.62 -28.83
C VAL A 19 -11.06 35.40 -27.54
N GLN A 20 -10.79 34.70 -26.43
CA GLN A 20 -10.27 35.29 -25.17
C GLN A 20 -9.10 34.44 -24.63
N SER A 21 -7.93 35.03 -24.33
CA SER A 21 -6.72 34.25 -23.97
C SER A 21 -5.92 34.76 -22.76
N VAL A 22 -6.45 35.65 -21.90
CA VAL A 22 -5.62 36.31 -20.86
C VAL A 22 -6.17 36.17 -19.42
N LYS A 23 -7.26 35.42 -19.21
CA LYS A 23 -7.87 35.25 -17.87
C LYS A 23 -7.77 33.81 -17.41
N ASP A 24 -7.47 33.62 -16.13
CA ASP A 24 -7.42 32.30 -15.47
C ASP A 24 -8.80 31.64 -15.40
N LEU A 25 -9.86 32.45 -15.42
CA LEU A 25 -11.25 32.03 -15.47
C LEU A 25 -11.91 32.68 -16.68
N ILE A 26 -12.41 31.85 -17.59
CA ILE A 26 -13.12 32.30 -18.79
C ILE A 26 -14.62 32.10 -18.58
N PRO A 27 -15.40 33.19 -18.40
CA PRO A 27 -16.85 33.08 -18.41
C PRO A 27 -17.32 32.73 -19.83
N VAL A 28 -18.21 31.76 -19.94
CA VAL A 28 -18.79 31.37 -21.23
C VAL A 28 -19.93 32.33 -21.57
N PRO A 29 -19.86 33.05 -22.70
CA PRO A 29 -20.89 34.01 -23.07
C PRO A 29 -22.28 33.37 -23.11
N ASN A 30 -23.26 34.01 -22.47
CA ASN A 30 -24.66 33.54 -22.42
C ASN A 30 -24.86 32.15 -21.80
N SER A 31 -23.91 31.68 -20.98
CA SER A 31 -24.01 30.44 -20.21
C SER A 31 -24.14 30.75 -18.72
N LEU A 32 -24.95 29.96 -18.02
CA LEU A 32 -25.11 30.02 -16.56
C LEU A 32 -24.13 29.09 -15.83
N CYS A 33 -23.34 28.30 -16.56
CA CYS A 33 -22.37 27.38 -15.97
C CYS A 33 -21.16 28.12 -15.36
N PRO A 34 -20.45 27.46 -14.42
CA PRO A 34 -19.22 27.98 -13.85
C PRO A 34 -18.18 28.33 -14.95
N PRO A 35 -17.36 29.37 -14.72
CA PRO A 35 -16.31 29.73 -15.65
C PRO A 35 -15.32 28.58 -15.82
N ILE A 36 -14.79 28.44 -17.04
CA ILE A 36 -13.76 27.45 -17.36
C ILE A 36 -12.43 27.95 -16.84
N LYS A 37 -11.72 27.12 -16.08
CA LYS A 37 -10.40 27.46 -15.54
C LYS A 37 -9.29 27.08 -16.52
N LEU A 38 -8.33 27.96 -16.73
CA LEU A 38 -7.16 27.69 -17.56
C LEU A 38 -5.93 27.49 -16.69
N LEU A 39 -5.26 26.35 -16.85
CA LEU A 39 -4.11 25.98 -16.05
C LEU A 39 -2.82 26.28 -16.81
N ASP A 40 -1.87 26.87 -16.09
CA ASP A 40 -0.46 26.91 -16.45
C ASP A 40 0.32 25.89 -15.59
N GLN A 41 1.65 25.97 -15.63
CA GLN A 41 2.54 25.12 -14.84
C GLN A 41 2.15 25.05 -13.35
N GLN A 42 1.94 26.20 -12.71
CA GLN A 42 1.62 26.25 -11.29
C GLN A 42 0.22 25.70 -11.04
N GLY A 43 -0.73 26.01 -11.94
CA GLY A 43 -2.07 25.45 -11.92
C GLY A 43 -2.04 23.92 -11.87
N VAL A 44 -1.40 23.25 -12.83
CA VAL A 44 -1.37 21.78 -12.90
C VAL A 44 -0.67 21.15 -11.70
N GLN A 45 0.42 21.76 -11.20
CA GLN A 45 1.14 21.27 -10.02
C GLN A 45 0.29 21.23 -8.75
N THR A 46 -0.74 22.08 -8.64
CA THR A 46 -1.65 22.10 -7.49
C THR A 46 -2.81 21.10 -7.60
N TYR A 47 -3.02 20.46 -8.75
CA TYR A 47 -4.00 19.38 -8.89
C TYR A 47 -3.39 18.06 -8.44
N LEU A 48 -4.09 17.36 -7.54
CA LEU A 48 -3.66 16.08 -6.95
C LEU A 48 -3.18 15.09 -8.03
N TYR A 49 -4.00 14.89 -9.07
CA TYR A 49 -3.74 13.97 -10.18
C TYR A 49 -2.96 14.59 -11.35
N GLY A 50 -2.55 15.86 -11.26
CA GLY A 50 -1.73 16.53 -12.28
C GLY A 50 -0.24 16.57 -11.94
N SER A 51 0.12 16.23 -10.71
CA SER A 51 1.48 16.42 -10.16
C SER A 51 2.58 15.65 -10.91
N TYR A 52 2.27 14.52 -11.56
CA TYR A 52 3.25 13.78 -12.36
C TYR A 52 3.71 14.56 -13.61
N LEU A 53 2.91 15.53 -14.07
CA LEU A 53 3.22 16.39 -15.22
C LEU A 53 4.08 17.61 -14.84
N LYS A 54 4.49 17.74 -13.58
CA LYS A 54 5.11 18.97 -13.03
C LYS A 54 6.40 19.43 -13.72
N ASN A 55 7.11 18.55 -14.43
CA ASN A 55 8.32 18.89 -15.19
C ASN A 55 8.10 18.95 -16.70
N MET A 56 6.86 18.75 -17.16
CA MET A 56 6.47 19.00 -18.54
C MET A 56 6.31 20.50 -18.76
N GLN A 57 6.41 20.96 -20.01
CA GLN A 57 6.12 22.35 -20.34
C GLN A 57 4.61 22.54 -20.51
N ILE A 58 4.01 23.35 -19.63
CA ILE A 58 2.56 23.54 -19.57
C ILE A 58 2.19 25.02 -19.77
N TRP A 59 1.17 25.28 -20.58
CA TRP A 59 0.63 26.63 -20.77
C TRP A 59 -0.89 26.64 -20.90
N LYS A 60 -1.47 27.84 -20.78
CA LYS A 60 -2.90 28.06 -20.89
C LYS A 60 -3.37 27.92 -22.34
N PRO A 61 -4.41 27.12 -22.62
CA PRO A 61 -5.02 27.09 -23.94
C PRO A 61 -5.76 28.39 -24.24
N THR A 62 -6.12 28.56 -25.51
CA THR A 62 -7.08 29.57 -25.95
C THR A 62 -8.45 28.92 -26.12
N ILE A 63 -9.50 29.54 -25.60
CA ILE A 63 -10.88 29.06 -25.76
C ILE A 63 -11.59 29.93 -26.80
N GLY A 64 -12.18 29.29 -27.81
CA GLY A 64 -13.04 29.92 -28.80
C GLY A 64 -14.48 29.48 -28.61
N PHE A 65 -15.43 30.42 -28.71
CA PHE A 65 -16.86 30.13 -28.58
C PHE A 65 -17.56 30.17 -29.94
N SER A 66 -18.50 29.25 -30.15
CA SER A 66 -19.42 29.33 -31.30
C SER A 66 -20.33 30.55 -31.15
N THR A 67 -20.56 31.27 -32.25
CA THR A 67 -21.59 32.32 -32.30
C THR A 67 -22.98 31.76 -32.57
N GLU A 68 -23.10 30.53 -33.05
CA GLU A 68 -24.37 29.88 -33.39
C GLU A 68 -24.96 29.12 -32.20
N TYR A 69 -24.10 28.57 -31.34
CA TYR A 69 -24.50 27.75 -30.22
C TYR A 69 -23.78 28.20 -28.93
N ASN A 70 -24.51 28.85 -28.03
CA ASN A 70 -23.96 29.46 -26.81
C ASN A 70 -23.30 28.47 -25.81
N TRP A 71 -23.44 27.17 -26.04
CA TRP A 71 -22.89 26.10 -25.21
C TRP A 71 -21.72 25.36 -25.89
N LEU A 72 -21.45 25.62 -27.18
CA LEU A 72 -20.34 25.02 -27.90
C LEU A 72 -19.10 25.91 -27.83
N PHE A 73 -17.99 25.30 -27.42
CA PHE A 73 -16.69 25.93 -27.45
C PHE A 73 -15.63 24.96 -27.96
N ASN A 74 -14.49 25.53 -28.31
CA ASN A 74 -13.30 24.80 -28.68
C ASN A 74 -12.11 25.20 -27.81
N VAL A 75 -11.13 24.31 -27.76
CA VAL A 75 -9.88 24.50 -27.04
C VAL A 75 -8.75 24.42 -28.04
N MET A 76 -7.94 25.47 -28.08
CA MET A 76 -6.80 25.58 -28.99
C MET A 76 -5.50 25.74 -28.20
N CYS A 77 -4.49 24.97 -28.58
CA CYS A 77 -3.16 25.07 -28.01
C CYS A 77 -2.25 25.74 -29.04
N SER A 78 -1.64 26.86 -28.66
CA SER A 78 -0.66 27.53 -29.52
C SER A 78 0.59 26.67 -29.67
N GLU A 79 1.17 26.66 -30.86
CA GLU A 79 2.45 26.02 -31.14
C GLU A 79 3.55 26.52 -30.17
N VAL A 80 4.37 25.59 -29.69
CA VAL A 80 5.53 25.87 -28.86
C VAL A 80 6.80 25.55 -29.65
N PRO A 81 7.73 26.52 -29.81
CA PRO A 81 8.98 26.27 -30.49
C PRO A 81 9.74 25.10 -29.85
N GLY A 82 10.10 24.09 -30.66
CA GLY A 82 10.86 22.91 -30.21
C GLY A 82 10.02 21.74 -29.68
N ALA A 83 8.70 21.86 -29.59
CA ALA A 83 7.82 20.73 -29.31
C ALA A 83 7.48 19.97 -30.59
N SER A 84 7.61 18.65 -30.58
CA SER A 84 7.23 17.78 -31.71
C SER A 84 5.72 17.54 -31.74
N SER A 85 5.08 17.48 -30.57
CA SER A 85 3.63 17.47 -30.43
C SER A 85 3.18 18.17 -29.15
N PHE A 86 1.88 18.43 -29.03
CA PHE A 86 1.29 18.93 -27.80
C PHE A 86 -0.11 18.36 -27.57
N TYR A 87 -0.48 18.29 -26.31
CA TYR A 87 -1.76 17.74 -25.86
C TYR A 87 -2.64 18.83 -25.29
N THR A 88 -3.92 18.79 -25.64
CA THR A 88 -4.97 19.46 -24.89
C THR A 88 -5.46 18.50 -23.81
N VAL A 89 -5.40 18.92 -22.55
CA VAL A 89 -5.79 18.10 -21.41
C VAL A 89 -6.86 18.79 -20.60
N MET A 90 -7.92 18.06 -20.24
CA MET A 90 -8.96 18.49 -19.33
C MET A 90 -8.72 17.91 -17.94
N PHE A 91 -8.58 18.80 -16.97
CA PHE A 91 -8.47 18.48 -15.57
C PHE A 91 -9.82 18.66 -14.89
N ARG A 92 -10.06 17.80 -13.91
CA ARG A 92 -11.22 17.82 -13.04
C ARG A 92 -10.74 17.76 -11.62
N LYS A 93 -11.46 18.41 -10.72
CA LYS A 93 -11.13 18.35 -9.30
C LYS A 93 -11.20 16.91 -8.81
N ASP A 94 -10.16 16.49 -8.10
CA ASP A 94 -10.04 15.18 -7.48
C ASP A 94 -10.24 13.99 -8.43
N GLN A 95 -9.94 14.15 -9.73
CA GLN A 95 -10.01 13.07 -10.72
C GLN A 95 -8.82 13.10 -11.69
N ASN A 96 -8.58 11.97 -12.34
CA ASN A 96 -7.57 11.85 -13.39
C ASN A 96 -7.84 12.81 -14.56
N PRO A 97 -6.78 13.40 -15.14
CA PRO A 97 -6.90 14.18 -16.36
C PRO A 97 -7.43 13.32 -17.51
N ILE A 98 -8.21 13.95 -18.38
CA ILE A 98 -8.65 13.37 -19.65
C ILE A 98 -7.89 14.07 -20.76
N TYR A 99 -7.13 13.30 -21.53
CA TYR A 99 -6.50 13.79 -22.75
C TYR A 99 -7.56 13.95 -23.83
N ILE A 100 -7.60 15.13 -24.44
CA ILE A 100 -8.68 15.52 -25.36
C ILE A 100 -8.20 15.53 -26.79
N ASN A 101 -7.03 16.11 -27.03
CA ASN A 101 -6.47 16.19 -28.37
C ASN A 101 -4.96 16.03 -28.28
N ARG A 102 -4.38 15.46 -29.33
CA ARG A 102 -2.96 15.50 -29.58
C ARG A 102 -2.72 16.11 -30.95
N VAL A 103 -1.95 17.20 -30.99
CA VAL A 103 -1.57 17.85 -32.24
C VAL A 103 -0.09 17.64 -32.47
N VAL A 104 0.21 17.09 -33.63
CA VAL A 104 1.58 16.93 -34.12
C VAL A 104 1.99 18.23 -34.80
N ASN A 105 3.22 18.70 -34.57
CA ASN A 105 3.71 19.94 -35.14
C ASN A 105 4.19 19.76 -36.60
N ASN A 106 3.30 19.23 -37.45
CA ASN A 106 3.47 19.18 -38.89
C ASN A 106 2.41 20.07 -39.57
N VAL A 107 2.72 20.55 -40.78
CA VAL A 107 1.90 21.54 -41.53
C VAL A 107 0.47 21.02 -41.81
N ASN A 108 0.24 19.71 -41.79
CA ASN A 108 -1.05 19.10 -42.16
C ASN A 108 -1.98 18.85 -40.95
N THR A 109 -1.44 18.55 -39.77
CA THR A 109 -2.24 18.25 -38.55
C THR A 109 -2.64 19.49 -37.77
N PHE A 110 -1.93 20.62 -37.90
CA PHE A 110 -2.33 21.86 -37.24
C PHE A 110 -3.72 22.36 -37.68
N ASN A 111 -4.14 22.03 -38.90
CA ASN A 111 -5.48 22.34 -39.44
C ASN A 111 -6.61 21.49 -38.84
N GLN A 112 -6.29 20.49 -37.99
CA GLN A 112 -7.29 19.73 -37.23
C GLN A 112 -7.73 20.43 -35.95
N GLN A 113 -7.15 21.59 -35.63
CA GLN A 113 -7.71 22.52 -34.64
C GLN A 113 -8.61 23.55 -35.31
N PRO A 114 -9.70 23.99 -34.68
CA PRO A 114 -10.17 23.65 -33.33
C PRO A 114 -10.93 22.31 -33.20
N ILE A 115 -10.77 21.60 -32.07
CA ILE A 115 -11.66 20.48 -31.71
C ILE A 115 -12.86 21.00 -30.93
N TRP A 116 -14.04 20.65 -31.41
CA TRP A 116 -15.32 20.95 -30.75
C TRP A 116 -15.57 19.98 -29.60
N MET A 117 -15.89 20.54 -28.43
CA MET A 117 -16.21 19.76 -27.23
C MET A 117 -17.66 19.27 -27.25
N ASN A 118 -18.04 18.45 -28.23
CA ASN A 118 -19.43 17.99 -28.41
C ASN A 118 -19.95 17.13 -27.25
N SER A 119 -19.04 16.45 -26.54
CA SER A 119 -19.35 15.61 -25.37
C SER A 119 -19.56 16.40 -24.08
N LEU A 120 -19.41 17.73 -24.14
CA LEU A 120 -19.54 18.63 -23.00
C LEU A 120 -20.62 19.67 -23.27
N ARG A 121 -21.63 19.74 -22.40
CA ARG A 121 -22.72 20.73 -22.50
C ARG A 121 -22.93 21.45 -21.18
N CYS A 122 -23.43 22.66 -21.22
CA CYS A 122 -23.91 23.35 -20.02
C CYS A 122 -25.38 22.98 -19.79
N ASP A 123 -25.72 22.43 -18.63
CA ASP A 123 -27.09 22.02 -18.32
C ASP A 123 -27.47 22.31 -16.87
N GLN A 124 -28.77 22.36 -16.59
CA GLN A 124 -29.29 22.51 -15.23
C GLN A 124 -29.33 21.14 -14.55
N VAL A 125 -28.68 21.02 -13.39
CA VAL A 125 -28.69 19.80 -12.57
C VAL A 125 -29.87 19.80 -11.58
N THR A 126 -30.07 18.69 -10.89
CA THR A 126 -31.25 18.43 -10.05
C THR A 126 -31.48 19.45 -8.93
N ASP A 127 -30.43 20.10 -8.44
CA ASP A 127 -30.51 21.15 -7.40
C ASP A 127 -30.85 22.54 -7.96
N GLY A 128 -31.05 22.66 -9.28
CA GLY A 128 -31.36 23.90 -9.97
C GLY A 128 -30.15 24.74 -10.37
N SER A 129 -28.93 24.37 -9.95
CA SER A 129 -27.69 25.00 -10.42
C SER A 129 -27.35 24.56 -11.85
N TYR A 130 -26.57 25.38 -12.56
CA TYR A 130 -26.05 25.02 -13.88
C TYR A 130 -24.64 24.49 -13.74
N GLN A 131 -24.34 23.35 -14.37
CA GLN A 131 -23.04 22.70 -14.31
C GLN A 131 -22.64 22.19 -15.70
N TRP A 132 -21.33 22.03 -15.89
CA TRP A 132 -20.81 21.38 -17.10
C TRP A 132 -21.12 19.89 -17.03
N ILE A 133 -21.79 19.36 -18.04
CA ILE A 133 -22.15 17.95 -18.14
C ILE A 133 -21.25 17.28 -19.15
N TYR A 134 -20.44 16.32 -18.70
CA TYR A 134 -19.60 15.47 -19.53
C TYR A 134 -20.15 14.04 -19.49
N TYR A 135 -20.57 13.50 -20.64
CA TYR A 135 -21.25 12.20 -20.74
C TYR A 135 -22.34 11.96 -19.67
N ASP A 136 -23.24 12.93 -19.54
CA ASP A 136 -24.39 12.91 -18.62
C ASP A 136 -24.03 13.00 -17.12
N ARG A 137 -22.79 13.38 -16.80
CA ARG A 137 -22.35 13.63 -15.42
C ARG A 137 -21.92 15.08 -15.21
N PRO A 138 -22.40 15.73 -14.14
CA PRO A 138 -21.93 17.06 -13.78
C PRO A 138 -20.45 17.10 -13.42
N GLN A 139 -19.83 18.22 -13.76
CA GLN A 139 -18.43 18.55 -13.53
C GLN A 139 -18.39 19.87 -12.75
N GLU A 140 -17.94 19.82 -11.50
CA GLU A 140 -17.93 20.99 -10.61
C GLU A 140 -16.81 21.99 -10.94
N ASP A 141 -15.66 21.50 -11.41
CA ASP A 141 -14.43 22.29 -11.60
C ASP A 141 -13.74 21.89 -12.91
N LEU A 142 -14.23 22.43 -14.02
CA LEU A 142 -13.70 22.15 -15.36
C LEU A 142 -12.47 23.02 -15.64
N SER A 143 -11.34 22.37 -15.91
CA SER A 143 -10.08 23.07 -16.18
C SER A 143 -9.38 22.52 -17.41
N PHE A 144 -8.64 23.35 -18.14
CA PHE A 144 -7.86 22.91 -19.32
C PHE A 144 -6.42 23.40 -19.26
N ALA A 145 -5.50 22.57 -19.76
CA ALA A 145 -4.11 22.92 -19.97
C ALA A 145 -3.62 22.41 -21.33
N CYS A 146 -2.59 23.06 -21.87
CA CYS A 146 -1.79 22.54 -22.96
C CYS A 146 -0.49 21.99 -22.41
N ILE A 147 -0.06 20.82 -22.90
CA ILE A 147 1.17 20.15 -22.47
C ILE A 147 2.01 19.84 -23.68
N ALA A 148 3.26 20.30 -23.72
CA ALA A 148 4.17 20.03 -24.83
C ALA A 148 4.91 18.71 -24.60
N ASP A 149 5.02 17.95 -25.69
CA ASP A 149 5.88 16.79 -25.82
C ASP A 149 7.17 17.23 -26.51
N VAL A 150 8.14 17.70 -25.71
CA VAL A 150 9.43 18.24 -26.20
C VAL A 150 10.55 17.20 -26.23
N ASP A 151 10.36 16.08 -25.54
CA ASP A 151 11.44 15.15 -25.18
C ASP A 151 11.03 13.68 -25.32
N SER A 152 10.00 13.37 -26.13
CA SER A 152 9.50 12.00 -26.31
C SER A 152 10.57 10.96 -26.64
N CYS A 153 11.56 11.34 -27.44
CA CYS A 153 12.70 10.50 -27.81
C CYS A 153 13.68 10.20 -26.67
N LYS A 154 13.49 10.78 -25.49
CA LYS A 154 14.30 10.47 -24.29
C LYS A 154 13.67 9.39 -23.42
N CYS A 155 12.43 8.97 -23.70
CA CYS A 155 11.86 7.81 -23.02
C CYS A 155 12.58 6.51 -23.42
N PRO A 156 12.57 5.50 -22.54
CA PRO A 156 13.06 4.17 -22.90
C PRO A 156 12.38 3.65 -24.17
N PRO A 157 13.10 2.98 -25.09
CA PRO A 157 12.50 2.45 -26.31
C PRO A 157 11.44 1.40 -25.99
N ILE A 158 10.33 1.42 -26.73
CA ILE A 158 9.28 0.39 -26.64
C ILE A 158 9.68 -0.76 -27.56
N ASN A 159 9.76 -1.97 -27.01
CA ASN A 159 10.11 -3.15 -27.80
C ASN A 159 8.86 -3.91 -28.24
N GLY A 160 8.79 -4.28 -29.51
CA GLY A 160 7.80 -5.24 -30.01
C GLY A 160 8.28 -6.68 -29.81
N GLU A 161 7.42 -7.55 -29.30
CA GLU A 161 7.68 -8.99 -29.23
C GLU A 161 7.64 -9.64 -30.63
N MET A 162 8.06 -10.90 -30.70
CA MET A 162 8.04 -11.66 -31.95
C MET A 162 6.62 -11.70 -32.52
N GLY A 163 6.47 -11.23 -33.77
CA GLY A 163 5.18 -11.21 -34.46
C GLY A 163 4.41 -9.90 -34.35
N VAL A 164 4.92 -8.91 -33.61
CA VAL A 164 4.43 -7.53 -33.58
C VAL A 164 5.16 -6.71 -34.65
N ARG A 165 4.40 -5.97 -35.47
CA ARG A 165 4.91 -4.91 -36.31
C ARG A 165 4.62 -3.58 -35.62
N LEU A 166 5.67 -2.97 -35.07
CA LEU A 166 5.62 -1.68 -34.39
C LEU A 166 6.20 -0.61 -35.33
N GLU A 167 5.43 0.43 -35.63
CA GLU A 167 5.85 1.50 -36.53
C GLU A 167 5.51 2.87 -35.93
N GLU A 168 6.43 3.82 -36.08
CA GLU A 168 6.20 5.22 -35.74
C GLU A 168 5.27 5.84 -36.78
N ARG A 169 4.21 6.52 -36.32
CA ARG A 169 3.15 7.04 -37.20
C ARG A 169 3.59 8.26 -38.03
N TYR A 170 4.58 8.99 -37.55
CA TYR A 170 5.09 10.23 -38.12
C TYR A 170 6.63 10.15 -38.23
N PRO A 171 7.31 11.08 -38.93
CA PRO A 171 8.76 10.98 -39.21
C PRO A 171 9.61 10.73 -37.94
N SER A 172 10.83 10.22 -38.13
CA SER A 172 11.78 9.70 -37.11
C SER A 172 12.15 10.62 -35.92
N ASP A 173 11.59 11.81 -35.86
CA ASP A 173 11.82 12.79 -34.78
C ASP A 173 10.69 12.76 -33.73
N GLU A 174 9.71 11.84 -33.87
CA GLU A 174 8.48 11.77 -33.07
C GLU A 174 8.34 10.41 -32.34
N CYS A 175 9.18 10.16 -31.34
CA CYS A 175 9.30 8.85 -30.67
C CYS A 175 8.17 8.50 -29.67
N SER A 176 7.00 9.14 -29.74
CA SER A 176 5.87 8.95 -28.82
C SER A 176 4.55 8.61 -29.51
N MET A 177 4.57 8.32 -30.82
CA MET A 177 3.39 7.85 -31.55
C MET A 177 3.67 6.55 -32.26
N TYR A 178 3.03 5.51 -31.74
CA TYR A 178 3.16 4.17 -32.26
C TYR A 178 1.82 3.68 -32.77
N TYR A 179 1.86 2.97 -33.89
CA TYR A 179 0.83 1.98 -34.20
C TYR A 179 1.45 0.60 -34.23
N ALA A 180 0.66 -0.38 -33.82
CA ALA A 180 1.07 -1.77 -33.83
C ALA A 180 0.07 -2.63 -34.62
N SER A 181 0.58 -3.65 -35.31
CA SER A 181 -0.23 -4.73 -35.87
C SER A 181 0.37 -6.10 -35.57
N CYS A 182 -0.48 -7.11 -35.55
CA CYS A 182 -0.07 -8.51 -35.41
C CYS A 182 0.12 -9.16 -36.78
N SER A 183 1.22 -9.90 -36.94
CA SER A 183 1.62 -10.49 -38.22
C SER A 183 0.86 -11.76 -38.62
N GLN A 184 0.12 -12.42 -37.71
CA GLN A 184 -0.59 -13.67 -37.98
C GLN A 184 -2.08 -13.43 -38.26
N GLN A 185 -2.61 -14.08 -39.30
CA GLN A 185 -3.98 -13.88 -39.84
C GLN A 185 -5.05 -14.85 -39.31
N VAL A 186 -4.70 -15.81 -38.45
CA VAL A 186 -5.56 -16.98 -38.22
C VAL A 186 -6.54 -16.80 -37.05
N ASP A 187 -6.22 -15.91 -36.09
CA ASP A 187 -7.13 -15.46 -35.02
C ASP A 187 -6.92 -13.96 -34.79
N PRO A 188 -7.90 -13.18 -34.29
CA PRO A 188 -7.75 -11.74 -34.09
C PRO A 188 -6.85 -11.47 -32.88
N LEU A 189 -5.56 -11.72 -33.05
CA LEU A 189 -4.53 -11.27 -32.13
C LEU A 189 -4.54 -9.75 -32.11
N MET A 190 -4.51 -9.21 -30.90
CA MET A 190 -4.47 -7.78 -30.66
C MET A 190 -3.10 -7.40 -30.13
N PRO A 191 -2.53 -6.28 -30.60
CA PRO A 191 -1.36 -5.69 -29.98
C PRO A 191 -1.74 -5.12 -28.60
N LEU A 192 -1.14 -5.65 -27.55
CA LEU A 192 -1.35 -5.26 -26.16
C LEU A 192 -0.06 -4.67 -25.59
N ILE A 193 -0.19 -3.67 -24.71
CA ILE A 193 0.95 -3.15 -23.96
C ILE A 193 1.17 -4.04 -22.75
N TYR A 194 2.39 -4.54 -22.59
CA TYR A 194 2.87 -5.20 -21.39
C TYR A 194 3.84 -4.25 -20.70
N ALA A 195 3.65 -4.01 -19.41
CA ALA A 195 4.50 -3.11 -18.65
C ALA A 195 4.62 -3.55 -17.19
N THR A 196 5.70 -3.15 -16.53
CA THR A 196 5.81 -3.21 -15.08
C THR A 196 5.18 -1.94 -14.50
N VAL A 197 4.22 -2.11 -13.58
CA VAL A 197 3.55 -1.03 -12.84
C VAL A 197 3.59 -1.39 -11.36
N GLU A 198 4.21 -0.54 -10.53
CA GLU A 198 4.34 -0.79 -9.09
C GLU A 198 4.92 -2.19 -8.77
N SER A 199 5.95 -2.61 -9.52
CA SER A 199 6.57 -3.95 -9.44
C SER A 199 5.69 -5.14 -9.88
N ARG A 200 4.56 -4.90 -10.54
CA ARG A 200 3.68 -5.94 -11.08
C ARG A 200 3.65 -5.87 -12.61
N LYS A 201 3.70 -7.02 -13.28
CA LYS A 201 3.41 -7.07 -14.71
C LYS A 201 1.94 -6.79 -14.95
N GLN A 202 1.64 -5.84 -15.81
CA GLN A 202 0.31 -5.46 -16.23
C GLN A 202 0.19 -5.55 -17.75
N VAL A 203 -1.03 -5.86 -18.19
CA VAL A 203 -1.41 -5.88 -19.60
C VAL A 203 -2.45 -4.79 -19.81
N ILE A 204 -2.14 -3.82 -20.64
CA ILE A 204 -3.01 -2.68 -20.94
C ILE A 204 -3.53 -2.85 -22.35
N HIS A 205 -4.85 -2.94 -22.46
CA HIS A 205 -5.52 -2.87 -23.74
C HIS A 205 -5.84 -1.41 -24.07
N SER A 206 -5.25 -0.89 -25.16
CA SER A 206 -5.76 0.31 -25.81
C SER A 206 -6.88 -0.12 -26.75
N ALA A 207 -8.04 0.50 -26.58
CA ALA A 207 -9.25 0.24 -27.33
C ALA A 207 -9.21 0.77 -28.78
N ASP A 208 -8.07 1.29 -29.25
CA ASP A 208 -7.87 1.84 -30.60
C ASP A 208 -7.77 0.73 -31.67
N PHE A 209 -8.51 -0.37 -31.55
CA PHE A 209 -8.44 -1.42 -32.56
C PHE A 209 -9.32 -1.06 -33.76
N ILE A 210 -8.70 -0.58 -34.84
CA ILE A 210 -9.38 -0.50 -36.14
C ILE A 210 -9.56 -1.93 -36.65
N THR A 211 -10.69 -2.53 -36.28
CA THR A 211 -11.09 -3.91 -36.63
C THR A 211 -10.93 -4.23 -38.11
N GLN A 212 -11.06 -3.25 -38.99
CA GLN A 212 -10.91 -3.43 -40.44
C GLN A 212 -9.46 -3.52 -40.92
N LEU A 213 -8.49 -2.97 -40.17
CA LEU A 213 -7.08 -2.88 -40.57
C LEU A 213 -6.14 -3.70 -39.68
N GLY A 214 -6.60 -4.21 -38.54
CA GLY A 214 -5.75 -4.95 -37.59
C GLY A 214 -4.66 -4.06 -36.95
N LEU A 215 -4.95 -2.76 -36.81
CA LEU A 215 -4.03 -1.76 -36.28
C LEU A 215 -4.55 -1.25 -34.94
N THR A 216 -3.64 -1.11 -33.97
CA THR A 216 -3.89 -0.44 -32.69
C THR A 216 -3.05 0.83 -32.60
N PHE A 217 -3.67 1.94 -32.23
CA PHE A 217 -3.00 3.21 -31.96
C PHE A 217 -2.81 3.42 -30.45
N TYR A 218 -1.72 4.08 -30.07
CA TYR A 218 -1.45 4.41 -28.67
C TYR A 218 -1.31 5.92 -28.50
N GLU A 219 -2.34 6.68 -28.90
CA GLU A 219 -2.28 8.15 -28.89
C GLU A 219 -2.22 8.75 -27.48
N ASP A 220 -2.74 7.99 -26.50
CA ASP A 220 -2.77 8.33 -25.08
C ASP A 220 -1.47 7.93 -24.33
N LEU A 221 -0.50 7.37 -25.06
CA LEU A 221 0.83 7.13 -24.53
C LEU A 221 1.63 8.44 -24.55
N LEU A 222 2.13 8.84 -23.39
CA LEU A 222 2.85 10.08 -23.15
C LEU A 222 4.22 9.78 -22.54
N CYS A 223 5.27 10.40 -23.09
CA CYS A 223 6.58 10.39 -22.45
C CYS A 223 6.65 11.54 -21.43
N VAL A 224 6.75 11.20 -20.14
CA VAL A 224 6.76 12.17 -19.04
C VAL A 224 8.17 12.33 -18.49
N LYS A 225 8.61 13.59 -18.38
CA LYS A 225 9.84 13.94 -17.68
C LYS A 225 9.66 13.85 -16.17
N THR A 226 10.24 12.83 -15.53
CA THR A 226 10.09 12.59 -14.09
C THR A 226 11.12 13.34 -13.23
N SER A 227 12.30 13.63 -13.79
CA SER A 227 13.32 14.50 -13.20
C SER A 227 14.11 15.24 -14.29
N GLU A 228 15.18 15.97 -13.93
CA GLU A 228 16.02 16.67 -14.93
C GLU A 228 16.56 15.75 -16.03
N SER A 229 16.85 14.48 -15.68
CA SER A 229 17.50 13.50 -16.57
C SER A 229 16.73 12.19 -16.75
N THR A 230 15.55 12.03 -16.16
CA THR A 230 14.78 10.78 -16.23
C THR A 230 13.43 10.98 -16.91
N PHE A 231 13.05 10.00 -17.72
CA PHE A 231 11.84 9.98 -18.52
C PHE A 231 11.15 8.63 -18.33
N GLN A 232 9.82 8.63 -18.34
CA GLN A 232 9.00 7.44 -18.12
C GLN A 232 7.78 7.48 -19.03
N TRP A 233 7.37 6.31 -19.52
CA TRP A 233 6.12 6.19 -20.26
C TRP A 233 4.93 6.26 -19.31
N HIS A 234 3.89 6.97 -19.73
CA HIS A 234 2.61 7.01 -19.06
C HIS A 234 1.53 6.67 -20.08
N TYR A 235 0.56 5.84 -19.71
CA TYR A 235 -0.67 5.66 -20.48
C TYR A 235 -1.82 6.25 -19.66
N SER A 236 -2.39 7.35 -20.14
CA SER A 236 -3.17 8.28 -19.34
C SER A 236 -2.35 8.79 -18.13
N ASN A 237 -2.72 8.41 -16.91
CA ASN A 237 -2.02 8.74 -15.67
C ASN A 237 -1.30 7.54 -15.04
N LEU A 238 -1.24 6.41 -15.74
CA LEU A 238 -0.61 5.18 -15.28
C LEU A 238 0.87 5.18 -15.69
N ALA A 239 1.77 5.24 -14.72
CA ALA A 239 3.21 5.16 -14.94
C ALA A 239 3.62 3.74 -15.36
N LEU A 240 4.38 3.63 -16.45
CA LEU A 240 4.78 2.37 -17.07
C LEU A 240 6.30 2.24 -17.12
N ASP A 241 6.80 1.12 -16.60
CA ASP A 241 8.19 0.68 -16.73
C ASP A 241 8.27 -0.54 -17.65
N ASP A 242 9.45 -0.78 -18.24
CA ASP A 242 9.73 -1.96 -19.09
C ASP A 242 8.67 -2.21 -20.19
N VAL A 243 8.24 -1.14 -20.87
CA VAL A 243 7.13 -1.21 -21.83
C VAL A 243 7.50 -2.07 -23.04
N THR A 244 6.71 -3.10 -23.28
CA THR A 244 6.75 -3.93 -24.49
C THR A 244 5.37 -4.04 -25.11
N ILE A 245 5.30 -4.28 -26.42
CA ILE A 245 4.05 -4.57 -27.12
C ILE A 245 4.12 -6.02 -27.58
N GLY A 246 3.10 -6.80 -27.24
CA GLY A 246 2.95 -8.21 -27.61
C GLY A 246 1.62 -8.48 -28.30
N CYS A 247 1.50 -9.62 -28.98
CA CYS A 247 0.27 -10.03 -29.67
C CYS A 247 -0.42 -11.16 -28.92
N ASN A 248 -1.62 -10.91 -28.40
CA ASN A 248 -2.44 -11.94 -27.75
C ASN A 248 -3.95 -11.70 -27.97
N THR A 249 -4.80 -12.63 -27.57
CA THR A 249 -6.25 -12.44 -27.55
C THR A 249 -6.69 -11.87 -26.19
N ILE A 250 -7.77 -11.10 -26.20
CA ILE A 250 -8.37 -10.56 -24.96
C ILE A 250 -8.86 -11.70 -24.07
N GLU A 251 -9.40 -12.78 -24.65
CA GLU A 251 -9.81 -13.97 -23.90
C GLU A 251 -8.63 -14.62 -23.16
N ASN A 252 -7.45 -14.70 -23.78
CA ASN A 252 -6.26 -15.28 -23.12
C ASN A 252 -5.74 -14.41 -21.98
N GLU A 253 -5.75 -13.09 -22.14
CA GLU A 253 -5.17 -12.16 -21.15
C GLU A 253 -6.13 -11.80 -20.02
N PHE A 254 -7.41 -11.67 -20.35
CA PHE A 254 -8.42 -11.19 -19.42
C PHE A 254 -9.45 -12.27 -19.07
N GLY A 255 -9.60 -13.34 -19.87
CA GLY A 255 -10.65 -14.32 -19.66
C GLY A 255 -12.04 -13.80 -19.98
N SER A 256 -12.15 -12.72 -20.78
CA SER A 256 -13.41 -12.13 -21.21
C SER A 256 -13.35 -11.58 -22.64
N ASP A 257 -14.50 -11.28 -23.21
CA ASP A 257 -14.64 -10.68 -24.54
C ASP A 257 -14.43 -9.16 -24.52
N ILE A 258 -14.23 -8.58 -25.71
CA ILE A 258 -14.27 -7.13 -25.92
C ILE A 258 -15.72 -6.66 -25.96
N TYR A 259 -16.04 -5.69 -25.13
CA TYR A 259 -17.36 -5.06 -25.17
C TYR A 259 -17.26 -3.70 -25.83
N CYS A 260 -17.79 -3.62 -27.06
CA CYS A 260 -17.92 -2.38 -27.82
C CYS A 260 -16.62 -1.57 -27.86
N GLY A 261 -15.52 -2.18 -28.31
CA GLY A 261 -14.21 -1.53 -28.45
C GLY A 261 -13.49 -1.11 -27.16
N CYS A 262 -14.18 -0.79 -26.07
CA CYS A 262 -13.60 -0.34 -24.80
C CYS A 262 -12.66 -1.33 -24.08
N GLY A 263 -12.56 -2.56 -24.58
CA GLY A 263 -11.78 -3.65 -24.01
C GLY A 263 -12.57 -4.52 -23.05
N ALA A 264 -11.83 -5.35 -22.30
CA ALA A 264 -12.39 -6.27 -21.33
C ALA A 264 -12.97 -5.54 -20.11
N TYR A 265 -14.10 -6.05 -19.63
CA TYR A 265 -14.59 -5.83 -18.27
C TYR A 265 -14.48 -7.16 -17.52
N LEU A 266 -14.06 -7.11 -16.25
CA LEU A 266 -13.85 -8.31 -15.46
C LEU A 266 -14.79 -8.39 -14.25
N PRO A 267 -15.72 -9.35 -14.20
CA PRO A 267 -16.44 -9.65 -12.96
C PRO A 267 -15.49 -10.31 -11.95
N ILE A 268 -15.45 -9.77 -10.73
CA ILE A 268 -14.74 -10.39 -9.62
C ILE A 268 -15.71 -11.33 -8.91
N SER A 269 -15.33 -12.60 -8.78
CA SER A 269 -16.14 -13.66 -8.17
C SER A 269 -15.48 -14.31 -6.95
N SER A 270 -14.28 -13.86 -6.58
CA SER A 270 -13.47 -14.43 -5.49
C SER A 270 -12.70 -13.37 -4.74
N TYR A 271 -12.38 -13.63 -3.47
CA TYR A 271 -11.61 -12.71 -2.65
C TYR A 271 -10.15 -12.57 -3.14
N GLU A 272 -9.58 -13.63 -3.70
CA GLU A 272 -8.24 -13.63 -4.30
C GLU A 272 -8.13 -12.58 -5.42
N GLN A 273 -9.16 -12.46 -6.25
CA GLN A 273 -9.25 -11.45 -7.30
C GLN A 273 -9.42 -10.03 -6.73
N VAL A 274 -10.23 -9.85 -5.67
CA VAL A 274 -10.33 -8.56 -4.95
C VAL A 274 -8.95 -8.16 -4.46
N ALA A 275 -8.27 -9.04 -3.74
CA ALA A 275 -7.00 -8.72 -3.11
C ALA A 275 -5.84 -8.55 -4.11
N ALA A 276 -5.95 -9.09 -5.33
CA ALA A 276 -5.03 -8.82 -6.44
C ALA A 276 -5.20 -7.40 -7.03
N ARG A 277 -6.43 -6.86 -7.03
CA ARG A 277 -6.79 -5.55 -7.59
C ARG A 277 -6.83 -4.43 -6.56
N ASP A 278 -7.05 -4.76 -5.30
CA ASP A 278 -7.07 -3.83 -4.18
C ASP A 278 -5.64 -3.39 -3.79
N ARG A 279 -5.20 -2.32 -4.44
CA ARG A 279 -3.86 -1.73 -4.25
C ARG A 279 -3.65 -1.19 -2.84
N LYS A 280 -4.70 -0.60 -2.27
CA LYS A 280 -4.67 0.05 -0.96
C LYS A 280 -5.01 -0.90 0.19
N LYS A 281 -5.33 -2.17 -0.11
CA LYS A 281 -5.69 -3.19 0.88
C LYS A 281 -6.87 -2.76 1.77
N GLN A 282 -7.79 -1.97 1.21
CA GLN A 282 -8.97 -1.44 1.89
C GLN A 282 -10.08 -2.47 2.07
N TYR A 283 -10.11 -3.51 1.23
CA TYR A 283 -11.14 -4.55 1.19
C TYR A 283 -10.63 -5.89 1.68
N VAL A 284 -9.57 -5.89 2.52
CA VAL A 284 -9.06 -7.12 3.13
C VAL A 284 -10.14 -7.76 4.00
N GLY A 285 -10.39 -9.05 3.78
CA GLY A 285 -11.47 -9.80 4.43
C GLY A 285 -12.88 -9.48 3.94
N ALA A 286 -13.05 -8.66 2.90
CA ALA A 286 -14.36 -8.45 2.31
C ALA A 286 -14.93 -9.74 1.73
N VAL A 287 -16.24 -9.94 1.91
CA VAL A 287 -16.94 -11.09 1.34
C VAL A 287 -17.52 -10.70 -0.02
N VAL A 288 -17.08 -11.39 -1.07
CA VAL A 288 -17.68 -11.23 -2.41
C VAL A 288 -19.12 -11.71 -2.38
N GLN A 289 -20.03 -10.85 -2.81
CA GLN A 289 -21.48 -11.07 -2.86
C GLN A 289 -21.94 -11.36 -4.28
N PRO A 290 -23.15 -11.93 -4.46
CA PRO A 290 -23.78 -12.04 -5.76
C PRO A 290 -23.89 -10.68 -6.44
N GLN A 291 -23.56 -10.66 -7.73
CA GLN A 291 -23.59 -9.47 -8.58
C GLN A 291 -24.45 -9.76 -9.82
N SER A 292 -25.14 -8.74 -10.30
CA SER A 292 -25.97 -8.81 -11.51
C SER A 292 -25.55 -7.71 -12.47
N TYR A 293 -25.18 -8.12 -13.68
CA TYR A 293 -24.85 -7.23 -14.78
C TYR A 293 -25.14 -7.94 -16.10
N LYS A 294 -25.43 -7.15 -17.14
CA LYS A 294 -25.56 -7.64 -18.51
C LYS A 294 -24.55 -6.87 -19.37
N PRO A 295 -23.42 -7.48 -19.73
CA PRO A 295 -22.36 -6.76 -20.40
C PRO A 295 -22.83 -6.26 -21.78
N GLY A 296 -22.36 -5.07 -22.13
CA GLY A 296 -22.73 -4.33 -23.34
C GLY A 296 -22.01 -2.98 -23.36
N CYS A 297 -22.30 -2.12 -24.33
CA CYS A 297 -21.63 -0.81 -24.43
C CYS A 297 -22.00 0.11 -23.25
N GLN A 298 -23.15 -0.14 -22.63
CA GLN A 298 -23.60 0.56 -21.44
C GLN A 298 -24.35 -0.46 -20.58
N PHE A 299 -24.04 -0.52 -19.29
CA PHE A 299 -24.71 -1.45 -18.41
C PHE A 299 -24.69 -1.01 -16.95
N ASP A 300 -25.71 -1.45 -16.23
CA ASP A 300 -25.77 -1.36 -14.79
C ASP A 300 -25.09 -2.59 -14.17
N PHE A 301 -24.17 -2.32 -13.26
CA PHE A 301 -23.59 -3.30 -12.36
C PHE A 301 -24.27 -3.14 -11.00
N THR A 302 -25.04 -4.14 -10.58
CA THR A 302 -25.87 -4.08 -9.38
C THR A 302 -25.51 -5.17 -8.39
N CYS A 303 -25.60 -4.82 -7.10
CA CYS A 303 -25.34 -5.70 -5.98
C CYS A 303 -26.65 -6.00 -5.25
N GLU A 304 -26.93 -7.28 -5.03
CA GLU A 304 -28.08 -7.69 -4.19
C GLU A 304 -27.82 -7.35 -2.72
N ASN A 305 -26.58 -7.54 -2.27
CA ASN A 305 -26.09 -7.20 -0.94
C ASN A 305 -24.66 -6.66 -1.02
N GLY A 306 -24.30 -5.75 -0.11
CA GLY A 306 -22.98 -5.11 -0.08
C GLY A 306 -22.89 -3.88 -0.98
N ILE A 307 -21.68 -3.32 -1.09
CA ILE A 307 -21.36 -2.16 -1.93
C ILE A 307 -20.88 -2.61 -3.30
N ALA A 308 -21.25 -1.86 -4.33
CA ALA A 308 -20.71 -2.01 -5.67
C ALA A 308 -19.35 -1.32 -5.74
N VAL A 309 -18.30 -2.06 -6.08
CA VAL A 309 -16.93 -1.56 -6.17
C VAL A 309 -16.38 -1.87 -7.56
N VAL A 310 -15.77 -0.88 -8.21
CA VAL A 310 -14.98 -1.09 -9.43
C VAL A 310 -13.53 -0.73 -9.19
N PHE A 311 -12.65 -1.68 -9.49
CA PHE A 311 -11.21 -1.52 -9.51
C PHE A 311 -10.75 -1.11 -10.90
N SER A 312 -9.68 -0.32 -10.96
CA SER A 312 -9.05 0.12 -12.20
C SER A 312 -7.56 0.26 -12.00
N ASP A 313 -6.75 -0.01 -13.03
CA ASP A 313 -5.29 0.05 -12.91
C ASP A 313 -4.79 1.50 -12.78
N ASN A 314 -5.58 2.48 -13.23
CA ASN A 314 -5.21 3.90 -13.21
C ASN A 314 -5.95 4.74 -12.15
N TYR A 315 -6.85 4.15 -11.37
CA TYR A 315 -7.61 4.90 -10.36
C TYR A 315 -7.83 4.10 -9.08
N ASP A 316 -8.10 4.81 -7.98
CA ASP A 316 -8.55 4.17 -6.76
C ASP A 316 -9.92 3.50 -6.96
N PRO A 317 -10.27 2.48 -6.16
CA PRO A 317 -11.56 1.83 -6.28
C PRO A 317 -12.71 2.84 -6.18
N ILE A 318 -13.67 2.76 -7.10
CA ILE A 318 -14.88 3.59 -7.07
C ILE A 318 -15.98 2.77 -6.43
N GLU A 319 -16.62 3.31 -5.39
CA GLU A 319 -17.65 2.60 -4.62
C GLU A 319 -19.01 3.31 -4.63
N LYS A 320 -20.08 2.50 -4.67
CA LYS A 320 -21.47 2.94 -4.50
C LYS A 320 -22.25 1.98 -3.60
N PRO A 321 -23.31 2.45 -2.94
CA PRO A 321 -24.10 1.61 -2.04
C PRO A 321 -24.64 0.33 -2.65
N SER A 322 -25.00 0.32 -3.94
CA SER A 322 -25.59 -0.87 -4.58
C SER A 322 -25.44 -0.95 -6.09
N GLN A 323 -25.11 0.14 -6.78
CA GLN A 323 -25.11 0.19 -8.24
C GLN A 323 -24.03 1.12 -8.79
N LEU A 324 -23.32 0.64 -9.80
CA LEU A 324 -22.42 1.42 -10.64
C LEU A 324 -22.92 1.36 -12.09
N PHE A 325 -22.78 2.46 -12.81
CA PHE A 325 -23.13 2.53 -14.22
C PHE A 325 -21.86 2.62 -15.07
N PHE A 326 -21.69 1.63 -15.95
CA PHE A 326 -20.58 1.55 -16.89
C PHE A 326 -21.03 2.09 -18.24
N LYS A 327 -20.22 2.96 -18.83
CA LYS A 327 -20.45 3.51 -20.16
C LYS A 327 -19.18 3.40 -20.98
N CYS A 328 -19.27 2.73 -22.11
CA CYS A 328 -18.28 2.77 -23.16
C CYS A 328 -18.56 3.98 -24.05
N VAL A 329 -17.55 4.81 -24.27
CA VAL A 329 -17.65 6.05 -25.06
C VAL A 329 -16.43 6.24 -25.93
N ASN A 330 -16.55 6.98 -27.03
CA ASN A 330 -15.39 7.34 -27.86
C ASN A 330 -14.32 8.06 -27.02
N ASN A 331 -13.08 7.68 -27.25
CA ASN A 331 -11.92 8.40 -26.75
C ASN A 331 -11.88 9.79 -27.42
N PRO A 332 -11.75 10.89 -26.65
CA PRO A 332 -11.64 12.21 -27.23
C PRO A 332 -10.47 12.38 -28.21
N LEU A 333 -9.36 11.63 -28.02
CA LEU A 333 -8.17 11.71 -28.87
C LEU A 333 -8.37 11.09 -30.26
N SER A 334 -9.21 10.05 -30.36
CA SER A 334 -9.31 9.21 -31.56
C SER A 334 -10.76 8.82 -31.80
N GLU A 335 -11.23 9.01 -33.03
CA GLU A 335 -12.54 8.52 -33.48
C GLU A 335 -12.60 6.97 -33.56
N TYR A 336 -11.46 6.30 -33.35
CA TYR A 336 -11.30 4.86 -33.48
C TYR A 336 -11.03 4.13 -32.16
N SER A 337 -10.85 4.84 -31.04
CA SER A 337 -10.86 4.21 -29.71
C SER A 337 -12.10 4.54 -28.94
N GLU A 338 -12.41 3.62 -28.04
CA GLU A 338 -13.41 3.80 -27.01
C GLU A 338 -12.76 3.68 -25.63
N MET A 339 -13.41 4.14 -24.56
CA MET A 339 -12.88 4.04 -23.21
C MET A 339 -14.00 3.77 -22.21
N TRP A 340 -13.68 3.01 -21.17
CA TRP A 340 -14.61 2.79 -20.07
C TRP A 340 -14.70 4.03 -19.19
N LEU A 341 -15.94 4.48 -18.96
CA LEU A 341 -16.29 5.50 -17.98
C LEU A 341 -17.19 4.91 -16.89
N VAL A 342 -16.86 5.20 -15.63
CA VAL A 342 -17.75 5.00 -14.47
C VAL A 342 -17.75 6.28 -13.67
N ASP A 343 -18.93 6.83 -13.38
CA ASP A 343 -19.07 8.13 -12.70
C ASP A 343 -18.23 9.27 -13.36
N GLY A 344 -18.11 9.20 -14.69
CA GLY A 344 -17.28 10.12 -15.47
C GLY A 344 -15.77 9.87 -15.38
N ILE A 345 -15.31 8.95 -14.55
CA ILE A 345 -13.89 8.61 -14.40
C ILE A 345 -13.51 7.59 -15.48
N ARG A 346 -12.41 7.85 -16.18
CA ARG A 346 -11.83 6.93 -17.16
C ARG A 346 -11.10 5.80 -16.47
N LEU A 347 -11.48 4.58 -16.79
CA LEU A 347 -10.91 3.36 -16.23
C LEU A 347 -10.02 2.62 -17.24
N ILE A 348 -9.01 1.92 -16.73
CA ILE A 348 -8.13 1.01 -17.45
C ILE A 348 -8.30 -0.37 -16.83
N ASN A 349 -8.64 -1.36 -17.67
CA ASN A 349 -8.94 -2.74 -17.28
C ASN A 349 -9.92 -2.83 -16.10
N PRO A 350 -11.12 -2.25 -16.20
CA PRO A 350 -12.05 -2.20 -15.09
C PRO A 350 -12.48 -3.60 -14.64
N ALA A 351 -12.50 -3.81 -13.32
CA ALA A 351 -12.98 -5.03 -12.71
C ALA A 351 -13.99 -4.72 -11.61
N GLY A 352 -15.21 -5.25 -11.69
CA GLY A 352 -16.29 -4.96 -10.74
C GLY A 352 -16.55 -6.09 -9.75
N ALA A 353 -16.83 -5.75 -8.50
CA ALA A 353 -17.18 -6.66 -7.43
C ALA A 353 -18.33 -6.12 -6.58
N CYS A 354 -19.18 -7.01 -6.07
CA CYS A 354 -20.07 -6.69 -4.97
C CYS A 354 -19.39 -7.12 -3.66
N LEU A 355 -19.07 -6.16 -2.80
CA LEU A 355 -18.29 -6.41 -1.58
C LEU A 355 -19.13 -6.12 -0.36
N LYS A 356 -19.23 -7.11 0.54
CA LYS A 356 -19.66 -6.86 1.91
C LYS A 356 -18.41 -6.67 2.77
N ILE A 357 -18.13 -5.42 3.12
CA ILE A 357 -17.05 -5.09 4.05
C ILE A 357 -17.42 -5.68 5.41
N ILE A 358 -16.58 -6.58 5.92
CA ILE A 358 -16.65 -6.98 7.33
C ILE A 358 -15.99 -5.85 8.10
N PRO A 359 -16.68 -5.16 9.03
CA PRO A 359 -16.04 -4.13 9.83
C PRO A 359 -14.85 -4.76 10.56
N SER A 360 -13.68 -4.15 10.36
CA SER A 360 -12.41 -4.68 10.91
C SER A 360 -12.39 -4.70 12.45
N VAL A 361 -13.32 -3.99 13.09
CA VAL A 361 -13.64 -4.12 14.53
C VAL A 361 -15.15 -4.22 14.67
N SER A 362 -15.66 -5.32 15.24
CA SER A 362 -17.09 -5.44 15.55
C SER A 362 -17.50 -4.40 16.61
N GLU A 363 -18.71 -3.85 16.51
CA GLU A 363 -19.20 -2.84 17.48
C GLU A 363 -19.07 -3.33 18.93
N PRO A 364 -18.39 -2.58 19.81
CA PRO A 364 -18.20 -3.00 21.18
C PRO A 364 -19.47 -2.84 22.02
N SER A 365 -19.65 -3.71 23.01
CA SER A 365 -20.53 -3.48 24.17
C SER A 365 -19.80 -2.86 25.37
N CYS A 366 -18.50 -2.54 25.23
CA CYS A 366 -17.61 -2.10 26.31
C CYS A 366 -17.21 -0.61 26.21
N LEU A 367 -16.87 0.00 27.34
CA LEU A 367 -16.58 1.44 27.47
C LEU A 367 -15.12 1.84 27.20
N CYS A 368 -14.26 0.90 26.81
CA CYS A 368 -12.84 1.18 26.58
C CYS A 368 -12.58 1.95 25.28
N PRO A 369 -11.40 2.60 25.17
CA PRO A 369 -10.97 3.25 23.95
C PRO A 369 -11.01 2.31 22.74
N PRO A 370 -11.33 2.85 21.54
CA PRO A 370 -11.37 2.06 20.32
C PRO A 370 -9.99 1.47 20.01
N ILE A 371 -9.99 0.26 19.47
CA ILE A 371 -8.78 -0.41 19.05
C ILE A 371 -8.36 0.11 17.67
N LYS A 372 -7.14 0.63 17.55
CA LYS A 372 -6.59 1.08 16.27
C LYS A 372 -6.07 -0.13 15.46
N LEU A 373 -6.27 -0.11 14.15
CA LEU A 373 -5.69 -1.10 13.24
C LEU A 373 -4.65 -0.39 12.38
N LEU A 374 -3.46 -0.99 12.25
CA LEU A 374 -2.36 -0.39 11.51
C LEU A 374 -2.30 -0.96 10.10
N ASP A 375 -2.06 -0.08 9.13
CA ASP A 375 -1.67 -0.42 7.77
C ASP A 375 -0.15 -0.29 7.57
N GLN A 376 0.31 -0.44 6.32
CA GLN A 376 1.74 -0.32 5.98
C GLN A 376 2.34 1.03 6.39
N PHE A 377 1.62 2.12 6.12
CA PHE A 377 2.08 3.48 6.37
C PHE A 377 2.15 3.78 7.86
N ASP A 378 1.19 3.27 8.63
CA ASP A 378 1.23 3.32 10.09
C ASP A 378 2.49 2.62 10.66
N ILE A 379 2.89 1.46 10.11
CA ILE A 379 4.09 0.73 10.56
C ILE A 379 5.37 1.50 10.24
N GLU A 380 5.47 2.08 9.04
CA GLU A 380 6.61 2.91 8.63
C GLU A 380 6.87 4.09 9.59
N ASN A 381 5.80 4.63 10.18
CA ASN A 381 5.86 5.76 11.11
C ASN A 381 5.85 5.34 12.59
N ASN A 382 5.84 4.05 12.90
CA ASN A 382 5.86 3.55 14.27
C ASN A 382 7.31 3.45 14.78
N GLU A 383 7.72 4.28 15.75
CA GLU A 383 9.12 4.39 16.20
C GLU A 383 9.75 3.03 16.57
N ASP A 384 9.07 2.25 17.42
CA ASP A 384 9.57 0.94 17.90
C ASP A 384 9.29 -0.22 16.92
N GLY A 385 8.38 -0.03 15.97
CA GLY A 385 7.95 -1.01 14.97
C GLY A 385 8.52 -0.81 13.57
N ASN A 386 9.23 0.30 13.31
CA ASN A 386 9.69 0.72 11.98
C ASN A 386 10.63 -0.31 11.33
N TYR A 387 11.30 -1.15 12.12
CA TYR A 387 12.12 -2.22 11.58
C TYR A 387 11.29 -3.25 10.78
N LEU A 388 9.96 -3.30 10.98
CA LEU A 388 9.01 -4.13 10.24
C LEU A 388 8.47 -3.46 8.96
N LYS A 389 8.90 -2.24 8.63
CA LYS A 389 8.37 -1.44 7.51
C LYS A 389 8.47 -2.07 6.12
N ASN A 390 9.36 -3.03 5.93
CA ASN A 390 9.56 -3.68 4.63
C ASN A 390 8.67 -4.92 4.47
N ARG A 391 7.85 -5.25 5.47
CA ARG A 391 6.90 -6.36 5.43
C ARG A 391 5.55 -5.89 4.95
N GLN A 392 4.96 -6.66 4.05
CA GLN A 392 3.56 -6.48 3.68
C GLN A 392 2.68 -6.58 4.93
N THR A 393 1.94 -5.50 5.19
CA THR A 393 1.06 -5.33 6.36
C THR A 393 -0.39 -5.14 5.92
N TRP A 394 -1.32 -5.72 6.66
CA TRP A 394 -2.76 -5.49 6.47
C TRP A 394 -3.51 -5.50 7.81
N GLN A 395 -4.74 -5.00 7.80
CA GLN A 395 -5.56 -4.91 9.01
C GLN A 395 -6.17 -6.28 9.37
N PRO A 396 -6.14 -6.69 10.66
CA PRO A 396 -6.88 -7.84 11.14
C PRO A 396 -8.38 -7.53 11.30
N ILE A 397 -9.16 -8.58 11.56
CA ILE A 397 -10.54 -8.50 12.03
C ILE A 397 -10.55 -8.73 13.55
N ILE A 398 -11.21 -7.86 14.30
CA ILE A 398 -11.36 -7.95 15.76
C ILE A 398 -12.83 -8.21 16.11
N TYR A 399 -13.07 -9.32 16.79
CA TYR A 399 -14.37 -9.70 17.35
C TYR A 399 -14.41 -9.38 18.84
N MET A 400 -15.35 -8.53 19.25
CA MET A 400 -15.55 -8.12 20.63
C MET A 400 -16.55 -9.05 21.32
N GLU A 401 -16.18 -9.57 22.49
CA GLU A 401 -17.03 -10.44 23.31
C GLU A 401 -16.92 -10.06 24.79
N SER A 402 -17.98 -9.48 25.36
CA SER A 402 -18.10 -9.23 26.81
C SER A 402 -16.88 -8.52 27.44
N CYS A 403 -16.40 -7.42 26.83
CA CYS A 403 -15.19 -6.66 27.23
C CYS A 403 -13.84 -7.36 26.99
N TYR A 404 -13.83 -8.51 26.32
CA TYR A 404 -12.66 -9.17 25.74
C TYR A 404 -12.72 -9.08 24.22
N PHE A 405 -11.66 -9.49 23.54
CA PHE A 405 -11.64 -9.57 22.09
C PHE A 405 -10.81 -10.74 21.56
N ASN A 406 -11.18 -11.18 20.35
CA ASN A 406 -10.43 -12.14 19.55
C ASN A 406 -9.96 -11.48 18.25
N VAL A 407 -8.75 -11.81 17.82
CA VAL A 407 -8.12 -11.25 16.61
C VAL A 407 -7.98 -12.33 15.55
N LEU A 408 -8.36 -12.00 14.31
CA LEU A 408 -8.26 -12.87 13.13
C LEU A 408 -7.45 -12.17 12.05
N CYS A 409 -6.46 -12.86 11.49
CA CYS A 409 -5.73 -12.42 10.30
C CYS A 409 -6.08 -13.35 9.15
N LEU A 410 -6.73 -12.81 8.13
CA LEU A 410 -6.97 -13.58 6.91
C LEU A 410 -5.72 -13.53 6.02
N PRO A 411 -5.36 -14.63 5.34
CA PRO A 411 -4.27 -14.61 4.37
C PRO A 411 -4.59 -13.62 3.24
N VAL A 412 -3.53 -13.05 2.67
CA VAL A 412 -3.60 -12.19 1.49
C VAL A 412 -2.87 -12.87 0.32
N PRO A 413 -3.22 -12.59 -0.95
CA PRO A 413 -2.57 -13.22 -2.09
C PRO A 413 -1.05 -13.09 -2.04
N GLY A 414 -0.37 -14.20 -2.32
CA GLY A 414 1.09 -14.28 -2.26
C GLY A 414 1.69 -14.47 -0.86
N VAL A 415 0.87 -14.50 0.20
CA VAL A 415 1.33 -14.66 1.59
C VAL A 415 0.66 -15.87 2.24
N SER A 416 1.43 -16.96 2.34
CA SER A 416 1.02 -18.20 2.99
C SER A 416 1.39 -18.26 4.48
N SER A 417 2.37 -17.47 4.90
CA SER A 417 2.89 -17.44 6.27
C SER A 417 2.88 -16.00 6.80
N TYR A 418 2.34 -15.79 8.01
CA TYR A 418 2.09 -14.47 8.56
C TYR A 418 1.93 -14.44 10.08
N TYR A 419 2.08 -13.25 10.66
CA TYR A 419 1.84 -12.99 12.08
C TYR A 419 0.60 -12.13 12.30
N THR A 420 -0.04 -12.34 13.45
CA THR A 420 -0.86 -11.33 14.11
C THR A 420 0.02 -10.62 15.15
N VAL A 421 0.09 -9.29 15.09
CA VAL A 421 0.98 -8.47 15.91
C VAL A 421 0.19 -7.37 16.62
N MET A 422 0.46 -7.20 17.92
CA MET A 422 0.03 -6.05 18.71
C MET A 422 1.16 -5.03 18.80
N PHE A 423 0.88 -3.79 18.41
CA PHE A 423 1.79 -2.66 18.55
C PHE A 423 1.40 -1.83 19.77
N ARG A 424 2.42 -1.30 20.44
CA ARG A 424 2.34 -0.41 21.59
C ARG A 424 3.08 0.87 21.22
N SER A 425 2.57 2.04 21.59
CA SER A 425 3.27 3.32 21.34
C SER A 425 4.42 3.54 22.33
N ASN A 426 4.36 2.92 23.51
CA ASN A 426 5.44 2.90 24.50
C ASN A 426 6.03 1.49 24.69
N GLY A 427 6.20 0.71 23.62
CA GLY A 427 6.58 -0.68 23.75
C GLY A 427 6.90 -1.40 22.45
N SER A 428 7.83 -2.35 22.56
CA SER A 428 8.12 -3.35 21.53
C SER A 428 6.86 -4.13 21.10
N PRO A 429 6.66 -4.41 19.79
CA PRO A 429 5.58 -5.26 19.30
C PRO A 429 5.49 -6.61 20.02
N LEU A 430 4.27 -7.04 20.32
CA LEU A 430 3.95 -8.35 20.87
C LEU A 430 3.31 -9.22 19.78
N TYR A 431 3.94 -10.34 19.48
CA TYR A 431 3.41 -11.32 18.55
C TYR A 431 2.35 -12.18 19.24
N ILE A 432 1.22 -12.39 18.57
CA ILE A 432 0.05 -13.09 19.13
C ILE A 432 -0.18 -14.43 18.46
N ASN A 433 -0.05 -14.49 17.14
CA ASN A 433 -0.20 -15.75 16.42
C ASN A 433 0.77 -15.79 15.27
N ARG A 434 1.28 -16.98 14.96
CA ARG A 434 2.01 -17.26 13.73
C ARG A 434 1.24 -18.31 12.95
N VAL A 435 0.92 -17.99 11.71
CA VAL A 435 0.36 -18.90 10.73
C VAL A 435 1.47 -19.24 9.74
N VAL A 436 1.65 -20.51 9.47
CA VAL A 436 2.66 -21.04 8.55
C VAL A 436 1.96 -21.90 7.53
N ASN A 437 2.10 -21.57 6.25
CA ASN A 437 1.41 -22.25 5.16
C ASN A 437 -0.11 -22.39 5.40
N ASN A 438 -0.76 -21.29 5.79
CA ASN A 438 -2.17 -21.19 6.14
C ASN A 438 -2.62 -22.10 7.31
N GLN A 439 -1.68 -22.59 8.11
CA GLN A 439 -1.96 -23.38 9.30
C GLN A 439 -1.44 -22.67 10.55
N SER A 440 -2.30 -22.48 11.54
CA SER A 440 -1.86 -21.98 12.84
C SER A 440 -0.82 -22.92 13.46
N THR A 441 0.28 -22.34 13.94
CA THR A 441 1.38 -23.11 14.58
C THR A 441 1.03 -23.61 15.98
N PHE A 442 0.05 -23.00 16.64
CA PHE A 442 -0.32 -23.33 18.01
C PHE A 442 -1.84 -23.43 18.23
N VAL A 443 -2.62 -22.37 17.99
CA VAL A 443 -4.09 -22.35 18.18
C VAL A 443 -4.78 -21.74 16.95
N GLU A 444 -5.93 -22.29 16.58
CA GLU A 444 -6.76 -21.79 15.47
C GLU A 444 -7.16 -20.32 15.68
N GLN A 445 -7.37 -19.60 14.58
CA GLN A 445 -7.90 -18.24 14.61
C GLN A 445 -9.43 -18.27 14.49
N PRO A 446 -10.17 -17.29 15.05
CA PRO A 446 -9.72 -16.09 15.78
C PRO A 446 -9.12 -16.37 17.16
N ARG A 447 -8.16 -15.55 17.60
CA ARG A 447 -7.38 -15.79 18.84
C ARG A 447 -7.53 -14.69 19.88
N SER A 448 -7.75 -15.08 21.13
CA SER A 448 -7.68 -14.20 22.31
C SER A 448 -6.25 -14.02 22.81
N ILE A 449 -5.95 -12.83 23.35
CA ILE A 449 -4.69 -12.49 24.03
C ILE A 449 -4.84 -12.74 25.53
N GLY A 450 -5.27 -13.97 25.86
CA GLY A 450 -5.56 -14.47 27.21
C GLY A 450 -6.28 -13.49 28.13
N ASP A 451 -5.57 -12.88 29.07
CA ASP A 451 -6.12 -12.01 30.12
C ASP A 451 -6.27 -10.53 29.71
N MET A 452 -6.10 -10.23 28.42
CA MET A 452 -6.36 -8.90 27.91
C MET A 452 -7.85 -8.54 27.97
N LYS A 453 -8.20 -7.53 28.78
CA LYS A 453 -9.60 -7.15 29.04
C LYS A 453 -9.79 -5.64 29.11
N CYS A 454 -11.01 -5.20 28.85
CA CYS A 454 -11.46 -3.85 29.16
C CYS A 454 -12.01 -3.80 30.60
N ASP A 455 -11.47 -2.90 31.43
CA ASP A 455 -11.90 -2.74 32.82
C ASP A 455 -11.80 -1.27 33.27
N GLN A 456 -12.39 -0.95 34.42
CA GLN A 456 -12.32 0.39 35.03
C GLN A 456 -11.01 0.53 35.83
N ASP A 457 -10.26 1.60 35.56
CA ASP A 457 -9.05 1.97 36.29
C ASP A 457 -9.38 2.76 37.57
N THR A 458 -8.37 2.94 38.43
CA THR A 458 -8.42 3.65 39.71
C THR A 458 -8.89 5.10 39.62
N ASP A 459 -8.72 5.74 38.45
CA ASP A 459 -9.21 7.09 38.15
C ASP A 459 -10.68 7.13 37.66
N GLY A 460 -11.33 5.96 37.57
CA GLY A 460 -12.70 5.80 37.10
C GLY A 460 -12.85 5.71 35.59
N THR A 461 -11.77 5.86 34.81
CA THR A 461 -11.78 5.71 33.34
C THR A 461 -11.67 4.25 32.93
N TYR A 462 -12.21 3.87 31.77
CA TYR A 462 -12.09 2.52 31.24
C TYR A 462 -10.82 2.40 30.39
N LYS A 463 -9.99 1.40 30.67
CA LYS A 463 -8.74 1.13 29.95
C LYS A 463 -8.63 -0.34 29.61
N TRP A 464 -7.82 -0.63 28.59
CA TRP A 464 -7.41 -2.00 28.32
C TRP A 464 -6.38 -2.41 29.37
N PHE A 465 -6.46 -3.62 29.90
CA PHE A 465 -5.50 -4.16 30.86
C PHE A 465 -4.85 -5.40 30.27
N PHE A 466 -3.54 -5.53 30.47
CA PHE A 466 -2.80 -6.75 30.18
C PHE A 466 -1.94 -7.08 31.39
N HIS A 467 -2.13 -8.27 31.97
CA HIS A 467 -1.44 -8.69 33.18
C HIS A 467 -1.56 -7.70 34.36
N ASP A 468 -2.75 -7.11 34.54
CA ASP A 468 -3.09 -6.09 35.56
C ASP A 468 -2.42 -4.72 35.38
N TYR A 469 -1.83 -4.45 34.21
CA TYR A 469 -1.29 -3.15 33.88
C TYR A 469 -2.15 -2.45 32.81
N PRO A 470 -2.56 -1.18 33.02
CA PRO A 470 -3.34 -0.45 32.02
C PRO A 470 -2.51 -0.15 30.77
N ILE A 471 -3.10 -0.40 29.62
CA ILE A 471 -2.59 -0.10 28.29
C ILE A 471 -3.41 1.04 27.71
N THR A 472 -2.75 2.17 27.48
CA THR A 472 -3.36 3.40 26.95
C THR A 472 -3.37 3.44 25.43
N ASP A 473 -2.57 2.61 24.79
CA ASP A 473 -2.13 2.72 23.41
C ASP A 473 -1.87 1.32 22.86
N MET A 474 -2.85 0.80 22.14
CA MET A 474 -2.76 -0.51 21.52
C MET A 474 -3.25 -0.42 20.07
N SER A 475 -2.54 -1.11 19.20
CA SER A 475 -2.98 -1.30 17.83
C SER A 475 -2.67 -2.70 17.33
N PHE A 476 -3.35 -3.15 16.29
CA PHE A 476 -3.09 -4.47 15.69
C PHE A 476 -2.80 -4.38 14.20
N ALA A 477 -1.93 -5.28 13.74
CA ALA A 477 -1.69 -5.51 12.32
C ALA A 477 -1.46 -7.00 12.06
N CYS A 478 -1.72 -7.42 10.83
CA CYS A 478 -1.23 -8.68 10.28
C CYS A 478 0.00 -8.38 9.43
N GLN A 479 1.05 -9.21 9.55
CA GLN A 479 2.30 -9.01 8.81
C GLN A 479 2.78 -10.28 8.14
N ALA A 480 3.20 -10.15 6.89
CA ALA A 480 3.80 -11.25 6.15
C ALA A 480 5.07 -11.77 6.84
N ASP A 481 5.23 -13.09 6.83
CA ASP A 481 6.40 -13.82 7.30
C ASP A 481 6.86 -14.73 6.16
N VAL A 482 7.49 -14.17 5.14
CA VAL A 482 7.85 -14.91 3.91
C VAL A 482 9.33 -14.82 3.55
N GLU A 483 10.11 -14.11 4.36
CA GLU A 483 11.50 -13.78 4.04
C GLU A 483 12.51 -14.72 4.70
N SER A 484 12.06 -15.71 5.47
CA SER A 484 12.92 -16.55 6.31
C SER A 484 14.08 -17.21 5.54
N CYS A 485 13.85 -17.57 4.28
CA CYS A 485 14.81 -18.20 3.37
C CYS A 485 15.92 -17.28 2.87
N ASN A 486 15.74 -15.96 2.98
CA ASN A 486 16.74 -14.97 2.57
C ASN A 486 17.74 -14.63 3.68
N CYS A 487 17.44 -15.01 4.93
CA CYS A 487 18.34 -14.76 6.05
C CYS A 487 19.53 -15.74 6.09
N PRO A 488 20.63 -15.36 6.77
CA PRO A 488 21.74 -16.27 7.03
C PRO A 488 21.27 -17.57 7.67
N SER A 489 21.84 -18.71 7.25
CA SER A 489 21.48 -20.01 7.81
C SER A 489 21.74 -20.06 9.32
N VAL A 490 20.79 -20.66 10.05
CA VAL A 490 20.92 -20.89 11.49
C VAL A 490 21.90 -22.03 11.71
N VAL A 491 22.97 -21.78 12.46
CA VAL A 491 24.02 -22.77 12.71
C VAL A 491 24.16 -23.07 14.20
N GLY A 492 24.41 -24.34 14.52
CA GLY A 492 24.75 -24.79 15.86
C GLY A 492 26.16 -24.40 16.29
N ILE A 493 26.37 -24.20 17.58
CA ILE A 493 27.70 -24.00 18.18
C ILE A 493 28.37 -25.37 18.38
N SER A 494 29.53 -25.59 17.77
CA SER A 494 30.20 -26.90 17.77
C SER A 494 30.63 -27.40 19.15
N ASN A 495 30.99 -26.49 20.06
CA ASN A 495 31.37 -26.82 21.44
C ASN A 495 30.16 -26.91 22.39
N HIS A 496 28.97 -26.48 21.97
CA HIS A 496 27.71 -26.54 22.71
C HIS A 496 26.65 -27.18 21.80
N ALA A 497 26.86 -28.46 21.48
CA ALA A 497 26.13 -29.17 20.44
C ALA A 497 24.61 -29.09 20.64
N VAL A 498 23.91 -28.63 19.61
CA VAL A 498 22.45 -28.56 19.54
C VAL A 498 21.98 -29.32 18.30
N LEU A 499 20.91 -30.09 18.44
CA LEU A 499 20.23 -30.70 17.32
C LEU A 499 19.16 -29.73 16.81
N LEU A 500 19.24 -29.38 15.52
CA LEU A 500 18.27 -28.52 14.84
C LEU A 500 17.48 -29.36 13.83
N GLU A 501 16.16 -29.40 13.99
CA GLU A 501 15.26 -30.12 13.09
C GLU A 501 14.26 -29.15 12.46
N THR A 502 14.06 -29.20 11.14
CA THR A 502 13.08 -28.35 10.45
C THR A 502 11.65 -28.79 10.81
N ARG A 503 10.84 -27.85 11.32
CA ARG A 503 9.48 -28.14 11.80
C ARG A 503 8.42 -28.17 10.70
N TYR A 504 8.57 -27.34 9.65
CA TYR A 504 7.60 -27.21 8.55
C TYR A 504 8.25 -27.37 7.18
N PRO A 505 8.73 -28.57 6.80
CA PRO A 505 9.41 -28.79 5.53
C PRO A 505 8.53 -28.56 4.29
N GLY A 506 7.21 -28.55 4.46
CA GLY A 506 6.24 -28.26 3.39
C GLY A 506 5.91 -26.78 3.17
N ALA A 507 6.51 -25.87 3.94
CA ALA A 507 6.31 -24.42 3.82
C ALA A 507 7.52 -23.79 3.10
N PRO A 508 7.44 -23.52 1.79
CA PRO A 508 8.60 -23.15 0.98
C PRO A 508 9.17 -21.76 1.29
N ASP A 509 8.38 -20.92 1.96
CA ASP A 509 8.72 -19.58 2.43
C ASP A 509 9.28 -19.57 3.88
N GLN A 510 9.37 -20.75 4.51
CA GLN A 510 9.69 -20.94 5.93
C GLN A 510 10.93 -21.83 6.15
N CYS A 511 12.08 -21.39 5.64
CA CYS A 511 13.36 -22.11 5.76
C CYS A 511 13.95 -22.14 7.16
N SER A 512 13.36 -21.43 8.12
CA SER A 512 14.02 -21.13 9.40
C SER A 512 13.19 -21.42 10.64
N LEU A 513 12.14 -22.23 10.47
CA LEU A 513 11.39 -22.82 11.57
C LEU A 513 12.06 -24.11 12.01
N TYR A 514 12.80 -24.02 13.12
CA TYR A 514 13.51 -25.14 13.70
C TYR A 514 12.99 -25.48 15.09
N ASP A 515 12.97 -26.77 15.37
CA ASP A 515 13.01 -27.30 16.71
C ASP A 515 14.47 -27.42 17.14
N ALA A 516 14.78 -27.00 18.36
CA ALA A 516 16.09 -27.17 18.95
C ALA A 516 16.06 -28.09 20.17
N TYR A 517 17.06 -28.97 20.24
CA TYR A 517 17.21 -29.97 21.29
C TYR A 517 18.64 -30.04 21.81
N CYS A 518 18.75 -30.27 23.12
CA CYS A 518 20.00 -30.58 23.79
C CYS A 518 20.03 -32.05 24.17
N GLU A 519 21.16 -32.71 23.93
CA GLU A 519 21.33 -34.14 24.23
C GLU A 519 21.50 -34.39 25.74
N TYR A 520 22.08 -33.43 26.46
CA TYR A 520 22.36 -33.56 27.88
C TYR A 520 21.19 -33.08 28.74
N GLU A 521 20.83 -33.89 29.74
CA GLU A 521 19.80 -33.57 30.72
C GLU A 521 20.15 -32.28 31.49
N GLY A 522 19.18 -31.38 31.64
CA GLY A 522 19.36 -30.08 32.30
C GLY A 522 19.93 -28.96 31.42
N GLN A 523 20.32 -29.25 30.17
CA GLN A 523 20.66 -28.22 29.19
C GLN A 523 19.45 -27.76 28.39
N LEU A 524 19.43 -26.47 28.06
CA LEU A 524 18.43 -25.82 27.22
C LEU A 524 19.11 -25.14 26.02
N PRO A 525 18.46 -25.07 24.86
CA PRO A 525 19.03 -24.41 23.71
C PRO A 525 18.79 -22.89 23.80
N PHE A 526 19.89 -22.14 23.76
CA PHE A 526 19.92 -20.68 23.79
C PHE A 526 20.21 -20.11 22.41
N LEU A 527 19.73 -18.89 22.16
CA LEU A 527 20.18 -18.09 21.02
C LEU A 527 21.42 -17.29 21.43
N TYR A 528 22.43 -17.28 20.57
CA TYR A 528 23.64 -16.51 20.75
C TYR A 528 23.74 -15.49 19.61
N SER A 529 23.99 -14.25 19.99
CA SER A 529 24.34 -13.13 19.10
C SER A 529 25.60 -12.48 19.69
N ASN A 530 26.49 -11.91 18.87
CA ASN A 530 27.86 -11.47 19.24
C ASN A 530 28.16 -11.18 20.72
N ASN A 531 27.30 -10.43 21.41
CA ASN A 531 27.49 -10.01 22.80
C ASN A 531 26.37 -10.44 23.77
N ILE A 532 25.40 -11.25 23.34
CA ILE A 532 24.23 -11.62 24.14
C ILE A 532 23.87 -13.11 24.01
N THR A 533 23.57 -13.73 25.15
CA THR A 533 22.91 -15.03 25.24
C THR A 533 21.45 -14.80 25.57
N ILE A 534 20.54 -15.44 24.84
CA ILE A 534 19.09 -15.23 24.98
C ILE A 534 18.41 -16.52 25.39
N ASN A 535 17.72 -16.47 26.52
CA ASN A 535 16.78 -17.50 26.92
C ASN A 535 15.43 -17.27 26.22
N THR A 536 14.89 -18.32 25.60
CA THR A 536 13.59 -18.28 24.93
C THR A 536 12.40 -18.46 25.89
N GLY A 537 12.67 -18.83 27.15
CA GLY A 537 11.65 -19.18 28.14
C GLY A 537 10.95 -20.51 27.82
N ALA A 538 11.65 -21.42 27.16
CA ALA A 538 11.09 -22.71 26.78
C ALA A 538 10.82 -23.58 28.02
N VAL A 539 9.60 -24.12 28.11
CA VAL A 539 9.20 -25.05 29.19
C VAL A 539 9.57 -26.51 28.90
N ALA A 540 9.95 -26.80 27.65
CA ALA A 540 10.26 -28.13 27.13
C ALA A 540 11.10 -28.00 25.84
N LYS A 541 10.74 -28.75 24.78
CA LYS A 541 11.27 -28.55 23.42
C LYS A 541 11.23 -27.07 23.05
N THR A 542 12.34 -26.53 22.55
CA THR A 542 12.41 -25.09 22.23
C THR A 542 11.95 -24.84 20.82
N PHE A 543 10.91 -24.02 20.71
CA PHE A 543 10.38 -23.51 19.45
C PHE A 543 10.74 -22.03 19.34
N TYR A 544 11.34 -21.64 18.21
CA TYR A 544 11.67 -20.24 17.96
C TYR A 544 10.53 -19.54 17.22
N GLU A 545 9.33 -19.53 17.81
CA GLU A 545 8.11 -18.96 17.19
C GLU A 545 8.26 -17.47 16.86
N ASP A 546 9.02 -16.75 17.70
CA ASP A 546 9.30 -15.33 17.60
C ASP A 546 10.53 -15.00 16.74
N LEU A 547 11.27 -16.01 16.27
CA LEU A 547 12.42 -15.82 15.41
C LEU A 547 11.93 -15.53 13.99
N THR A 548 12.35 -14.39 13.48
CA THR A 548 11.81 -13.85 12.24
C THR A 548 12.88 -13.14 11.41
N CYS A 549 12.81 -13.27 10.09
CA CYS A 549 13.79 -12.70 9.17
C CYS A 549 13.28 -11.39 8.60
N ILE A 550 14.11 -10.36 8.61
CA ILE A 550 13.71 -9.01 8.21
C ILE A 550 14.68 -8.45 7.20
N LYS A 551 14.15 -7.98 6.07
CA LYS A 551 14.87 -7.14 5.12
C LYS A 551 15.09 -5.75 5.69
N GLU A 552 16.35 -5.36 5.80
CA GLU A 552 16.81 -4.00 6.02
C GLU A 552 17.49 -3.44 4.76
N THR A 553 17.92 -2.17 4.81
CA THR A 553 18.65 -1.53 3.70
C THR A 553 19.97 -2.23 3.36
N SER A 554 20.60 -2.87 4.34
CA SER A 554 21.93 -3.50 4.22
C SER A 554 21.90 -5.01 3.99
N GLY A 555 20.73 -5.64 4.04
CA GLY A 555 20.58 -7.10 3.89
C GLY A 555 19.45 -7.68 4.71
N TYR A 556 19.50 -8.99 4.95
CA TYR A 556 18.52 -9.74 5.73
C TYR A 556 19.09 -10.11 7.09
N PHE A 557 18.34 -9.84 8.16
CA PHE A 557 18.78 -10.07 9.54
C PHE A 557 17.75 -10.84 10.35
N TRP A 558 18.25 -11.66 11.27
CA TRP A 558 17.41 -12.34 12.24
C TRP A 558 17.03 -11.39 13.36
N TYR A 559 15.76 -11.44 13.73
CA TYR A 559 15.22 -10.78 14.90
C TYR A 559 14.57 -11.82 15.80
N PHE A 560 14.81 -11.71 17.10
CA PHE A 560 14.07 -12.46 18.11
C PHE A 560 13.46 -11.48 19.10
N PHE A 561 12.13 -11.40 19.12
CA PHE A 561 11.39 -10.51 20.01
C PHE A 561 11.92 -9.05 20.02
N ASN A 562 11.97 -8.45 18.83
CA ASN A 562 12.49 -7.10 18.53
C ASN A 562 14.01 -6.91 18.70
N GLN A 563 14.73 -7.92 19.20
CA GLN A 563 16.20 -7.88 19.28
C GLN A 563 16.81 -8.35 17.96
N LYS A 564 17.57 -7.48 17.30
CA LYS A 564 18.41 -7.85 16.16
C LYS A 564 19.52 -8.82 16.61
N LEU A 565 19.69 -9.92 15.89
CA LEU A 565 20.69 -10.95 16.15
C LEU A 565 21.83 -10.83 15.14
N GLU A 566 23.04 -10.58 15.64
CA GLU A 566 24.26 -10.51 14.83
C GLU A 566 25.08 -11.78 15.00
N ASN A 567 25.56 -12.34 13.88
CA ASN A 567 26.26 -13.64 13.87
C ASN A 567 25.49 -14.72 14.65
N PHE A 568 24.19 -14.78 14.39
CA PHE A 568 23.24 -15.63 15.10
C PHE A 568 23.67 -17.12 15.08
N LYS A 569 23.71 -17.74 16.26
CA LYS A 569 23.92 -19.17 16.45
C LYS A 569 22.99 -19.73 17.52
N VAL A 570 22.82 -21.04 17.52
CA VAL A 570 22.10 -21.78 18.57
C VAL A 570 23.07 -22.70 19.29
N GLY A 571 22.95 -22.84 20.60
CA GLY A 571 23.78 -23.78 21.36
C GLY A 571 23.15 -24.18 22.69
N CYS A 572 23.60 -25.29 23.25
CA CYS A 572 23.08 -25.83 24.50
C CYS A 572 23.91 -25.40 25.71
N ASP A 573 23.24 -24.95 26.77
CA ASP A 573 23.88 -24.62 28.06
C ASP A 573 22.89 -24.80 29.23
N THR A 574 23.31 -24.53 30.46
CA THR A 574 22.41 -24.39 31.61
C THR A 574 22.11 -22.91 31.87
N ILE A 575 20.97 -22.61 32.50
CA ILE A 575 20.61 -21.23 32.88
C ILE A 575 21.68 -20.62 33.80
N GLU A 576 22.20 -21.40 34.75
CA GLU A 576 23.24 -20.94 35.68
C GLU A 576 24.54 -20.58 34.98
N ASN A 577 25.00 -21.38 34.02
CA ASN A 577 26.20 -21.07 33.24
C ASN A 577 26.00 -19.84 32.34
N ALA A 578 24.84 -19.74 31.68
CA ALA A 578 24.56 -18.68 30.73
C ALA A 578 24.38 -17.30 31.39
N PHE A 579 23.81 -17.25 32.60
CA PHE A 579 23.43 -15.99 33.27
C PHE A 579 24.11 -15.76 34.62
N GLY A 580 24.89 -16.71 35.13
CA GLY A 580 25.53 -16.64 36.45
C GLY A 580 24.54 -16.72 37.63
N SER A 581 23.28 -17.04 37.37
CA SER A 581 22.22 -17.17 38.36
C SER A 581 21.27 -18.29 37.99
N GLY A 582 20.76 -19.02 38.98
CA GLY A 582 19.82 -20.11 38.77
C GLY A 582 18.48 -19.69 38.16
N GLU A 583 17.72 -20.68 37.73
CA GLU A 583 16.36 -20.52 37.23
C GLU A 583 15.42 -20.03 38.34
N VAL A 584 14.69 -18.95 38.07
CA VAL A 584 13.68 -18.41 39.01
C VAL A 584 12.31 -19.05 38.76
N CYS A 585 12.07 -19.45 37.50
CA CYS A 585 10.90 -20.14 36.99
C CYS A 585 11.14 -20.49 35.50
N TYR A 586 10.13 -21.01 34.82
CA TYR A 586 10.18 -21.32 33.39
C TYR A 586 10.55 -20.15 32.44
N CYS A 587 10.51 -18.90 32.91
CA CYS A 587 10.97 -17.75 32.12
C CYS A 587 12.50 -17.57 32.15
N GLY A 588 13.21 -18.36 32.94
CA GLY A 588 14.67 -18.32 33.07
C GLY A 588 15.16 -17.59 34.31
N ALA A 589 16.35 -17.01 34.17
CA ALA A 589 17.01 -16.23 35.21
C ALA A 589 16.40 -14.84 35.37
N PHE A 590 16.55 -14.27 36.57
CA PHE A 590 16.30 -12.85 36.86
C PHE A 590 17.41 -12.35 37.79
N PRO A 591 18.62 -12.07 37.25
CA PRO A 591 19.74 -11.62 38.07
C PRO A 591 19.49 -10.22 38.64
N LEU A 592 20.22 -9.90 39.72
CA LEU A 592 20.17 -8.62 40.40
C LEU A 592 21.50 -7.89 40.24
N ILE A 593 21.45 -6.61 39.88
CA ILE A 593 22.63 -5.76 39.76
C ILE A 593 23.08 -5.38 41.16
N THR A 594 24.34 -5.70 41.47
CA THR A 594 24.94 -5.40 42.79
C THR A 594 26.11 -4.43 42.70
N SER A 595 26.56 -4.08 41.49
CA SER A 595 27.69 -3.18 41.28
C SER A 595 27.38 -2.06 40.28
N ALA A 596 27.88 -0.84 40.55
CA ALA A 596 27.67 0.31 39.67
C ALA A 596 28.27 0.07 38.27
N ARG A 597 29.32 -0.76 38.19
CA ARG A 597 29.97 -1.14 36.92
C ARG A 597 29.04 -1.92 35.99
N GLU A 598 28.26 -2.86 36.53
CA GLU A 598 27.25 -3.60 35.76
C GLU A 598 26.16 -2.66 35.24
N LEU A 599 25.68 -1.76 36.10
CA LEU A 599 24.67 -0.76 35.75
C LEU A 599 25.10 0.09 34.54
N TRP A 600 26.35 0.57 34.55
CA TRP A 600 26.91 1.38 33.46
C TRP A 600 27.03 0.63 32.15
N SER A 601 27.28 -0.68 32.21
CA SER A 601 27.40 -1.50 31.00
C SER A 601 26.04 -1.79 30.34
N LEU A 602 24.96 -1.72 31.11
CA LEU A 602 23.60 -2.02 30.65
C LEU A 602 22.87 -0.78 30.14
N ASP A 603 22.99 0.35 30.82
CA ASP A 603 22.40 1.61 30.37
C ASP A 603 23.21 2.82 30.84
N PRO A 604 23.86 3.57 29.92
CA PRO A 604 24.67 4.74 30.25
C PRO A 604 23.92 5.84 31.01
N GLN A 605 22.59 5.90 30.94
CA GLN A 605 21.83 6.95 31.63
C GLN A 605 21.96 6.87 33.16
N TYR A 606 22.35 5.72 33.70
CA TYR A 606 22.57 5.53 35.13
C TYR A 606 24.03 5.67 35.56
N PHE A 607 24.86 6.38 34.79
CA PHE A 607 26.29 6.51 35.10
C PHE A 607 26.58 7.17 36.48
N THR A 608 25.67 7.99 37.00
CA THR A 608 25.79 8.60 38.34
C THR A 608 24.95 7.93 39.40
N ALA A 609 24.19 6.89 39.06
CA ALA A 609 23.24 6.31 40.00
C ALA A 609 23.94 5.51 41.11
N SER A 610 23.45 5.64 42.33
CA SER A 610 23.80 4.74 43.42
C SER A 610 22.88 3.52 43.41
N ILE A 611 23.43 2.35 43.76
CA ILE A 611 22.68 1.10 43.93
C ILE A 611 22.30 0.96 45.39
N GLY A 612 21.01 0.70 45.63
CA GLY A 612 20.45 0.50 46.96
C GLY A 612 20.23 -0.96 47.28
N THR A 613 19.87 -1.24 48.53
CA THR A 613 19.48 -2.59 48.94
C THR A 613 18.08 -2.94 48.44
N TYR A 614 17.89 -4.22 48.09
CA TYR A 614 16.60 -4.81 47.73
C TYR A 614 16.11 -5.73 48.85
N SER A 615 14.79 -5.79 49.05
CA SER A 615 14.16 -6.63 50.08
C SER A 615 13.21 -7.68 49.51
N PHE A 616 13.46 -8.14 48.28
CA PHE A 616 12.65 -9.15 47.58
C PHE A 616 13.52 -10.29 47.07
N GLN A 617 12.88 -11.43 46.80
CA GLN A 617 13.48 -12.57 46.11
C GLN A 617 12.71 -12.80 44.80
N PRO A 618 13.39 -12.91 43.65
CA PRO A 618 12.73 -13.25 42.40
C PRO A 618 11.96 -14.57 42.52
N SER A 619 10.76 -14.60 41.92
CA SER A 619 9.89 -15.78 41.82
C SER A 619 9.08 -15.72 40.51
N CYS A 620 8.12 -16.63 40.29
CA CYS A 620 7.21 -16.54 39.13
C CYS A 620 6.39 -15.23 39.11
N GLN A 621 6.14 -14.63 40.27
CA GLN A 621 5.44 -13.35 40.41
C GLN A 621 5.90 -12.64 41.68
N PHE A 622 6.48 -11.47 41.56
CA PHE A 622 7.04 -10.73 42.70
C PHE A 622 7.01 -9.22 42.49
N HIS A 623 7.04 -8.48 43.60
CA HIS A 623 7.22 -7.03 43.58
C HIS A 623 8.67 -6.70 43.88
N MET A 624 9.25 -5.76 43.12
CA MET A 624 10.55 -5.20 43.47
C MET A 624 10.36 -4.13 44.54
N THR A 625 10.86 -4.40 45.75
CA THR A 625 10.86 -3.46 46.86
C THR A 625 12.27 -2.96 47.13
N CYS A 626 12.45 -1.64 47.12
CA CYS A 626 13.71 -0.95 47.33
C CYS A 626 13.70 -0.16 48.64
N GLU A 627 14.90 0.11 49.18
CA GLU A 627 15.05 1.00 50.33
C GLU A 627 14.60 2.45 50.04
N GLU A 628 14.34 3.21 51.11
CA GLU A 628 13.80 4.56 51.00
C GLU A 628 14.71 5.47 50.16
N GLY A 629 14.11 6.17 49.19
CA GLY A 629 14.82 7.06 48.27
C GLY A 629 15.43 6.36 47.04
N PHE A 630 15.25 5.04 46.90
CA PHE A 630 15.59 4.27 45.71
C PHE A 630 14.32 3.79 45.01
N PHE A 631 14.40 3.55 43.71
CA PHE A 631 13.31 3.00 42.91
C PHE A 631 13.76 1.78 42.13
N ALA A 632 12.82 0.86 41.88
CA ALA A 632 13.08 -0.36 41.15
C ALA A 632 13.18 -0.10 39.64
N VAL A 633 14.21 -0.68 39.02
CA VAL A 633 14.44 -0.62 37.57
C VAL A 633 14.74 -2.02 37.04
N VAL A 634 14.14 -2.35 35.91
CA VAL A 634 14.45 -3.56 35.14
C VAL A 634 15.13 -3.19 33.84
N PHE A 635 16.28 -3.78 33.59
CA PHE A 635 17.02 -3.71 32.34
C PHE A 635 16.64 -4.91 31.48
N SER A 636 16.60 -4.73 30.16
CA SER A 636 16.23 -5.76 29.20
C SER A 636 17.12 -5.64 27.97
N SER A 637 17.42 -6.76 27.31
CA SER A 637 18.23 -6.71 26.09
C SER A 637 17.47 -6.06 24.91
N ASN A 638 16.15 -6.18 24.89
CA ASN A 638 15.30 -5.76 23.78
C ASN A 638 14.51 -4.48 24.05
N TYR A 639 14.73 -3.81 25.19
CA TYR A 639 13.95 -2.65 25.59
C TYR A 639 14.77 -1.69 26.45
N LYS A 640 14.48 -0.38 26.38
CA LYS A 640 15.08 0.61 27.29
C LYS A 640 14.75 0.26 28.74
N SER A 641 15.59 0.68 29.68
CA SER A 641 15.36 0.37 31.09
C SER A 641 13.97 0.83 31.57
N LEU A 642 13.29 -0.03 32.33
CA LEU A 642 11.94 0.19 32.82
C LEU A 642 11.95 0.51 34.30
N ARG A 643 11.48 1.70 34.70
CA ARG A 643 11.12 1.95 36.09
C ARG A 643 9.86 1.15 36.42
N VAL A 644 9.94 0.23 37.38
CA VAL A 644 8.80 -0.60 37.78
C VAL A 644 7.77 0.29 38.47
N ALA A 645 6.51 0.19 38.04
CA ALA A 645 5.43 0.96 38.64
C ALA A 645 5.11 0.45 40.05
N ASP A 646 4.87 1.36 40.98
CA ASP A 646 4.61 1.03 42.38
C ASP A 646 3.39 0.10 42.48
N GLY A 647 3.52 -0.99 43.23
CA GLY A 647 2.45 -1.97 43.43
C GLY A 647 2.17 -2.88 42.22
N ILE A 648 2.88 -2.75 41.11
CA ILE A 648 2.75 -3.65 39.95
C ILE A 648 3.78 -4.78 40.08
N PRO A 649 3.34 -6.06 40.03
CA PRO A 649 4.27 -7.17 40.10
C PRO A 649 4.94 -7.44 38.75
N ILE A 650 6.19 -7.91 38.80
CA ILE A 650 6.85 -8.58 37.68
C ILE A 650 6.30 -9.99 37.60
N LYS A 651 5.94 -10.44 36.39
CA LYS A 651 5.32 -11.75 36.18
C LYS A 651 6.09 -12.56 35.14
N CYS A 652 6.30 -13.84 35.44
CA CYS A 652 6.55 -14.86 34.43
C CYS A 652 5.22 -15.48 34.00
N THR A 653 4.90 -15.38 32.71
CA THR A 653 3.57 -15.78 32.19
C THR A 653 3.68 -16.47 30.83
N TYR A 654 2.55 -16.92 30.27
CA TYR A 654 2.49 -17.54 28.94
C TYR A 654 2.89 -16.55 27.85
N ASN A 655 3.57 -17.03 26.80
CA ASN A 655 3.74 -16.26 25.56
C ASN A 655 2.44 -16.38 24.74
N PRO A 656 1.84 -15.26 24.29
CA PRO A 656 0.68 -15.31 23.42
C PRO A 656 0.90 -16.05 22.12
N LEU A 657 2.11 -16.38 21.67
CA LEU A 657 2.32 -17.24 20.50
C LEU A 657 2.14 -18.73 20.81
N SER A 658 2.54 -19.20 21.99
CA SER A 658 2.63 -20.63 22.31
C SER A 658 2.63 -20.91 23.82
N ASN A 659 1.96 -21.98 24.24
CA ASN A 659 2.04 -22.46 25.63
C ASN A 659 3.40 -23.07 25.99
N TYR A 660 4.26 -23.32 25.00
CA TYR A 660 5.60 -23.87 25.19
C TYR A 660 6.66 -22.80 25.47
N LEU A 661 6.28 -21.52 25.39
CA LEU A 661 7.15 -20.40 25.71
C LEU A 661 6.55 -19.62 26.87
N ARG A 662 7.43 -19.19 27.76
CA ARG A 662 7.14 -18.28 28.86
C ARG A 662 7.88 -16.99 28.65
N MET A 663 7.32 -15.92 29.20
CA MET A 663 7.85 -14.59 29.01
C MET A 663 7.80 -13.80 30.31
N TRP A 664 8.84 -13.01 30.53
CA TRP A 664 8.85 -12.01 31.60
C TRP A 664 8.06 -10.77 31.15
N VAL A 665 7.20 -10.28 32.04
CA VAL A 665 6.39 -9.08 31.83
C VAL A 665 6.62 -8.09 32.96
N VAL A 666 6.94 -6.85 32.59
CA VAL A 666 7.16 -5.71 33.48
C VAL A 666 6.31 -4.55 32.96
N ASN A 667 5.45 -3.96 33.81
CA ASN A 667 4.52 -2.89 33.40
C ASN A 667 3.74 -3.21 32.11
N GLY A 668 3.27 -4.45 31.97
CA GLY A 668 2.53 -4.89 30.77
C GLY A 668 3.36 -4.93 29.48
N VAL A 669 4.70 -4.84 29.56
CA VAL A 669 5.65 -4.99 28.45
C VAL A 669 6.42 -6.28 28.63
N ARG A 670 6.57 -7.06 27.56
CA ARG A 670 7.43 -8.25 27.59
C ARG A 670 8.91 -7.84 27.50
N VAL A 671 9.75 -8.45 28.33
CA VAL A 671 11.19 -8.18 28.42
C VAL A 671 12.02 -9.45 28.17
N LEU A 672 13.22 -9.27 27.63
CA LEU A 672 14.18 -10.32 27.27
C LEU A 672 15.41 -10.25 28.18
N ASN A 673 15.78 -11.38 28.80
CA ASN A 673 16.90 -11.48 29.74
C ASN A 673 16.86 -10.37 30.81
N PRO A 674 15.77 -10.23 31.57
CA PRO A 674 15.63 -9.11 32.48
C PRO A 674 16.64 -9.16 33.63
N VAL A 675 17.13 -7.99 34.03
CA VAL A 675 18.00 -7.82 35.20
C VAL A 675 17.42 -6.70 36.07
N GLY A 676 17.29 -6.95 37.38
CA GLY A 676 16.71 -5.98 38.32
C GLY A 676 17.74 -5.18 39.10
N ALA A 677 17.45 -3.91 39.41
CA ALA A 677 18.22 -3.09 40.33
C ALA A 677 17.34 -2.16 41.17
N CYS A 678 17.81 -1.80 42.35
CA CYS A 678 17.31 -0.64 43.11
C CYS A 678 18.27 0.52 42.89
N VAL A 679 17.80 1.60 42.28
CA VAL A 679 18.66 2.73 41.88
C VAL A 679 18.16 4.04 42.45
N LYS A 680 19.10 4.95 42.67
CA LYS A 680 18.83 6.35 42.99
C LYS A 680 19.68 7.22 42.08
N THR A 681 19.01 8.00 41.24
CA THR A 681 19.66 8.99 40.37
C THR A 681 19.85 10.30 41.14
N HIS A 682 20.98 10.97 40.90
CA HIS A 682 21.34 12.23 41.55
C HIS A 682 20.82 13.46 40.82
#